data_AF-A0A349JQB9-F1
#
_entry.id   AF-A0A349JQB9-F1
#
_cell.length_a   1.000
_cell.length_b   1.000
_cell.length_c   1.000
_cell.angle_alpha   90.00
_cell.angle_beta   90.00
_cell.angle_gamma   90.00
#
_symmetry.space_group_name_H-M   'P 1'
#
loop_
_entity.id
_entity.type
_entity.pdbx_description
1 polymer ?
#
loop_
_entity_poly.entity_id
_entity_poly.type
_entity_poly.pdbx_seq_one_letter_code
_entity_poly.pdbx_strand_id
1 'polypeptide(L)'
;MANRIWKVLTTDIKELFSVEAAEGIGEAGKTATELAKMLKEQGLDNSNLLLEVLNSPLAQVVGTGLPFVGIAAKMLAFFIEKNQQQPTLAECIFLVSQAAYLESFKEFIGQDENLLNRIGQTPVSDKVKQLIKKLADLEFSDKAAKETVICFRDSILAKEFNQVLSERLQQAGLNADESQILTKRVAANTHRYLIEAWAVSGDAMKELGQPSFSEWREDQNKYQSIDKYLQEQIASLPQKPVFAENFSFKDIYVPLKAKPIDQNGNLVKNTEAFDLETWAKDLLEDEKKQDRVMFIEAGPGRGKSVFCRMFADWVRQHLHPVWTPVLIRLRDIPTLQKSFRETLKEAVTAGFASDNGWLMDRNTRYLFLLDGFDELLMEGRSSGGLEQFLKQVGQFQRDCQQSSEMRHRVLITGRTLALQGIERQMPDNLERVEIQVMDDELQQQWLSKWSAKFGAEKTSAFQNFLQDERCPKQVKSDLAREPLLLYLLAAMHRDGRLKVEDFQGTNSTQAKILIYNQAVNWVLTEQRSKLLNRDLTEFETEDLRHILTEAGLCVVQSGGECAPVAMIEERLKSNNSVKELLEEAQKKIGDNPLRNALAVFYLQQGSKEGSVEFVHKSFGEFLCAERLKESLEEWTELRNKSKRFNTQESQMDWEIYDLLGYGALTAEIVEYLMGLLTTPAVAGEKSLFRPVELFQRLEGFYWRWCEGEFIDMLPESWPQKKMRLLREQLKTQVKTQDLGLRKIDIYAGLNVMILLLELHRYGQERDELKDKMVFYPCGKPNAEGKLDDASRLLRLIGYSCCVGDFGFLQIVGRFLSGVNLSGANLRGANLNGANLSRANLSDAYLGGAYLNGANLSGANLSGANLSGAYLSGANLSRAYLCRANLSHAYLRGAYLRGAYLSGANLSGANLSRAYLSDAYLSGANLGDAYLRGAYLGRANLGDVKWDKNTKWENVRGLDAAVNVPAALKQQLGMK
;
A
#
# COMPACT_ATOMS: atom_id res chain seq x y z
N MET A 1 -45.65 3.85 33.08
CA MET A 1 -45.57 5.27 32.65
C MET A 1 -46.23 5.52 31.28
N ALA A 2 -46.00 4.70 30.25
CA ALA A 2 -46.71 4.81 28.95
C ALA A 2 -48.26 4.84 29.02
N ASN A 3 -48.80 4.32 30.12
CA ASN A 3 -50.23 4.25 30.42
C ASN A 3 -50.97 5.59 30.51
N ARG A 4 -50.33 6.75 30.62
CA ARG A 4 -51.07 8.03 30.79
C ARG A 4 -51.37 8.71 29.46
N ILE A 5 -50.35 8.94 28.63
CA ILE A 5 -50.52 9.49 27.28
C ILE A 5 -51.43 8.57 26.45
N TRP A 6 -51.18 7.25 26.51
CA TRP A 6 -51.97 6.30 25.73
C TRP A 6 -53.39 6.11 26.26
N LYS A 7 -53.62 6.23 27.57
CA LYS A 7 -54.99 6.22 28.13
C LYS A 7 -55.74 7.49 27.73
N VAL A 8 -55.12 8.66 27.76
CA VAL A 8 -55.75 9.88 27.22
C VAL A 8 -56.04 9.73 25.73
N LEU A 9 -55.09 9.26 24.92
CA LEU A 9 -55.33 9.03 23.50
C LEU A 9 -56.43 7.97 23.28
N THR A 10 -56.42 6.84 23.96
CA THR A 10 -57.46 5.79 23.77
C THR A 10 -58.82 6.13 24.37
N THR A 11 -58.90 7.03 25.36
CA THR A 11 -60.17 7.44 26.00
C THR A 11 -60.75 8.70 25.34
N ASP A 12 -59.91 9.69 25.00
CA ASP A 12 -60.34 10.94 24.34
C ASP A 12 -60.44 10.80 22.81
N ILE A 13 -59.63 9.94 22.16
CA ILE A 13 -59.85 9.61 20.74
C ILE A 13 -61.17 8.83 20.61
N LYS A 14 -61.55 8.02 21.62
CA LYS A 14 -62.89 7.38 21.72
C LYS A 14 -64.04 8.39 21.67
N GLU A 15 -63.90 9.57 22.25
CA GLU A 15 -64.87 10.67 22.15
C GLU A 15 -64.79 11.43 20.80
N LEU A 16 -63.60 11.51 20.19
CA LEU A 16 -63.36 12.08 18.86
C LEU A 16 -63.85 11.21 17.68
N PHE A 17 -64.17 9.92 17.89
CA PHE A 17 -64.84 9.07 16.90
C PHE A 17 -66.33 9.39 16.71
N SER A 18 -66.87 10.42 17.36
CA SER A 18 -68.14 11.00 16.97
C SER A 18 -67.94 11.83 15.69
N VAL A 19 -68.77 11.55 14.68
CA VAL A 19 -68.67 12.08 13.30
C VAL A 19 -68.60 13.61 13.24
N GLU A 20 -69.02 14.32 14.29
CA GLU A 20 -69.07 15.78 14.37
C GLU A 20 -67.74 16.44 14.78
N ALA A 21 -66.76 15.71 15.34
CA ALA A 21 -65.49 16.31 15.79
C ALA A 21 -64.37 16.30 14.72
N ALA A 22 -64.57 15.59 13.61
CA ALA A 22 -63.56 15.42 12.55
C ALA A 22 -63.41 16.65 11.63
N GLU A 23 -64.39 17.56 11.59
CA GLU A 23 -64.34 18.75 10.74
C GLU A 23 -63.45 19.88 11.31
N GLY A 24 -63.10 19.83 12.61
CA GLY A 24 -62.24 20.83 13.26
C GLY A 24 -60.74 20.54 13.28
N ILE A 25 -60.29 19.32 12.91
CA ILE A 25 -58.93 18.81 13.21
C ILE A 25 -58.06 18.58 11.94
N GLY A 26 -58.62 18.83 10.74
CA GLY A 26 -57.87 18.77 9.49
C GLY A 26 -57.28 17.38 9.16
N GLU A 27 -56.19 17.36 8.37
CA GLU A 27 -55.55 16.14 7.84
C GLU A 27 -55.01 15.20 8.95
N ALA A 28 -54.65 15.75 10.12
CA ALA A 28 -54.11 15.00 11.27
C ALA A 28 -55.15 14.09 11.94
N GLY A 29 -56.41 14.56 12.03
CA GLY A 29 -57.53 13.75 12.52
C GLY A 29 -57.77 12.54 11.62
N LYS A 30 -57.66 12.72 10.29
CA LYS A 30 -57.79 11.62 9.31
C LYS A 30 -56.67 10.58 9.45
N THR A 31 -55.40 10.99 9.60
CA THR A 31 -54.27 10.05 9.76
C THR A 31 -54.28 9.32 11.10
N ALA A 32 -54.69 9.98 12.19
CA ALA A 32 -54.90 9.32 13.49
C ALA A 32 -56.07 8.32 13.43
N THR A 33 -57.11 8.65 12.66
CA THR A 33 -58.24 7.74 12.38
C THR A 33 -57.81 6.54 11.53
N GLU A 34 -56.91 6.71 10.56
CA GLU A 34 -56.32 5.61 9.76
C GLU A 34 -55.42 4.70 10.60
N LEU A 35 -54.54 5.25 11.45
CA LEU A 35 -53.74 4.45 12.38
C LEU A 35 -54.65 3.67 13.34
N ALA A 36 -55.67 4.33 13.90
CA ALA A 36 -56.60 3.68 14.80
C ALA A 36 -57.44 2.61 14.08
N LYS A 37 -57.86 2.85 12.83
CA LYS A 37 -58.55 1.87 11.99
C LYS A 37 -57.66 0.65 11.69
N MET A 38 -56.39 0.85 11.38
CA MET A 38 -55.42 -0.24 11.20
C MET A 38 -55.20 -1.04 12.48
N LEU A 39 -55.02 -0.37 13.62
CA LEU A 39 -54.90 -1.03 14.92
C LEU A 39 -56.19 -1.82 15.23
N LYS A 40 -57.35 -1.29 14.82
CA LYS A 40 -58.66 -1.93 14.96
C LYS A 40 -58.83 -3.20 14.12
N GLU A 41 -58.44 -3.12 12.85
CA GLU A 41 -58.52 -4.24 11.90
C GLU A 41 -57.58 -5.40 12.29
N GLN A 42 -56.56 -5.13 13.10
CA GLN A 42 -55.58 -6.10 13.61
C GLN A 42 -55.88 -6.59 15.04
N GLY A 43 -56.97 -6.13 15.67
CA GLY A 43 -57.33 -6.51 17.05
C GLY A 43 -56.42 -5.94 18.13
N LEU A 44 -55.73 -4.82 17.85
CA LEU A 44 -54.81 -4.12 18.74
C LEU A 44 -55.46 -2.89 19.43
N ASP A 45 -56.79 -2.82 19.44
CA ASP A 45 -57.63 -1.70 19.90
C ASP A 45 -57.40 -1.29 21.37
N ASN A 46 -56.84 -2.19 22.17
CA ASN A 46 -56.54 -2.02 23.59
C ASN A 46 -55.02 -2.05 23.90
N SER A 47 -54.18 -1.97 22.87
CA SER A 47 -52.71 -1.97 23.00
C SER A 47 -52.21 -0.70 23.68
N ASN A 48 -51.14 -0.81 24.49
CA ASN A 48 -50.52 0.32 25.21
C ASN A 48 -49.18 0.77 24.59
N LEU A 49 -48.74 0.10 23.51
CA LEU A 49 -47.44 0.29 22.86
C LEU A 49 -47.57 0.29 21.34
N LEU A 50 -46.90 1.24 20.68
CA LEU A 50 -46.82 1.29 19.21
C LEU A 50 -46.02 0.09 18.67
N LEU A 51 -45.04 -0.41 19.42
CA LEU A 51 -44.25 -1.60 19.07
C LEU A 51 -45.06 -2.90 19.02
N GLU A 52 -46.30 -2.94 19.54
CA GLU A 52 -47.19 -4.09 19.36
C GLU A 52 -47.52 -4.36 17.89
N VAL A 53 -47.30 -3.37 17.01
CA VAL A 53 -47.35 -3.54 15.55
C VAL A 53 -46.35 -4.61 15.05
N LEU A 54 -45.28 -4.91 15.80
CA LEU A 54 -44.40 -6.05 15.48
C LEU A 54 -45.10 -7.42 15.61
N ASN A 55 -46.27 -7.47 16.27
CA ASN A 55 -47.13 -8.66 16.35
C ASN A 55 -48.07 -8.82 15.15
N SER A 56 -48.15 -7.85 14.23
CA SER A 56 -48.94 -8.00 13.01
C SER A 56 -48.09 -8.59 11.87
N PRO A 57 -48.69 -8.95 10.72
CA PRO A 57 -47.95 -9.21 9.50
C PRO A 57 -47.17 -7.94 9.11
N LEU A 58 -45.86 -7.91 9.37
CA LEU A 58 -45.02 -6.71 9.16
C LEU A 58 -45.00 -6.22 7.72
N ALA A 59 -45.31 -7.08 6.74
CA ALA A 59 -45.54 -6.70 5.36
C ALA A 59 -46.65 -5.65 5.19
N GLN A 60 -47.72 -5.74 5.98
CA GLN A 60 -48.79 -4.74 5.96
C GLN A 60 -48.33 -3.44 6.62
N VAL A 61 -47.52 -3.51 7.67
CA VAL A 61 -46.99 -2.34 8.39
C VAL A 61 -46.07 -1.48 7.51
N VAL A 62 -45.22 -2.12 6.71
CA VAL A 62 -44.31 -1.43 5.78
C VAL A 62 -45.07 -0.93 4.55
N GLY A 63 -46.06 -1.69 4.06
CA GLY A 63 -46.84 -1.39 2.86
C GLY A 63 -47.91 -0.30 3.01
N THR A 64 -48.24 0.15 4.23
CA THR A 64 -49.31 1.16 4.44
C THR A 64 -48.90 2.58 4.10
N GLY A 65 -47.61 2.86 3.92
CA GLY A 65 -47.12 4.21 3.64
C GLY A 65 -47.29 5.21 4.79
N LEU A 66 -47.75 4.77 5.97
CA LEU A 66 -47.98 5.64 7.12
C LEU A 66 -46.67 6.23 7.67
N PRO A 67 -46.59 7.55 7.95
CA PRO A 67 -45.43 8.18 8.58
C PRO A 67 -45.52 8.08 10.11
N PHE A 68 -44.94 7.04 10.72
CA PHE A 68 -45.01 6.80 12.17
C PHE A 68 -44.48 7.99 12.98
N VAL A 69 -43.38 8.59 12.51
CA VAL A 69 -42.77 9.79 13.09
C VAL A 69 -43.75 10.98 13.08
N GLY A 70 -44.37 11.26 11.93
CA GLY A 70 -45.32 12.36 11.79
C GLY A 70 -46.58 12.16 12.63
N ILE A 71 -47.02 10.92 12.80
CA ILE A 71 -48.15 10.56 13.67
C ILE A 71 -47.81 10.79 15.14
N ALA A 72 -46.65 10.31 15.61
CA ALA A 72 -46.23 10.50 17.00
C ALA A 72 -46.01 11.98 17.35
N ALA A 73 -45.42 12.76 16.44
CA ALA A 73 -45.22 14.20 16.62
C ALA A 73 -46.55 14.96 16.79
N LYS A 74 -47.53 14.68 15.93
CA LYS A 74 -48.87 15.29 16.01
C LYS A 74 -49.67 14.81 17.22
N MET A 75 -49.52 13.55 17.63
CA MET A 75 -50.12 13.03 18.86
C MET A 75 -49.59 13.72 20.12
N LEU A 76 -48.29 14.00 20.16
CA LEU A 76 -47.69 14.76 21.25
C LEU A 76 -48.20 16.20 21.29
N ALA A 77 -48.25 16.88 20.14
CA ALA A 77 -48.80 18.24 20.04
C ALA A 77 -50.23 18.29 20.58
N PHE A 78 -51.08 17.35 20.13
CA PHE A 78 -52.47 17.24 20.61
C PHE A 78 -52.56 16.97 22.13
N PHE A 79 -51.73 16.08 22.67
CA PHE A 79 -51.73 15.77 24.09
C PHE A 79 -51.33 16.98 24.95
N ILE A 80 -50.38 17.79 24.48
CA ILE A 80 -49.90 19.00 25.16
C ILE A 80 -50.97 20.11 25.10
N GLU A 81 -51.69 20.25 23.99
CA GLU A 81 -52.75 21.26 23.84
C GLU A 81 -53.99 20.98 24.70
N LYS A 82 -54.36 19.70 24.93
CA LYS A 82 -55.62 19.34 25.59
C LYS A 82 -55.57 19.20 27.11
N ASN A 83 -54.40 19.00 27.73
CA ASN A 83 -54.28 18.68 29.16
C ASN A 83 -53.67 19.81 30.00
N GLN A 84 -54.28 20.10 31.17
CA GLN A 84 -53.73 21.07 32.16
C GLN A 84 -52.52 20.55 32.95
N GLN A 85 -52.13 19.27 32.81
CA GLN A 85 -50.93 18.70 33.42
C GLN A 85 -49.91 18.34 32.34
N GLN A 86 -48.71 18.94 32.41
CA GLN A 86 -47.62 18.70 31.45
C GLN A 86 -47.16 17.22 31.47
N PRO A 87 -46.96 16.57 30.31
CA PRO A 87 -46.40 15.22 30.23
C PRO A 87 -44.97 15.18 30.79
N THR A 88 -44.56 14.03 31.34
CA THR A 88 -43.16 13.86 31.77
C THR A 88 -42.23 13.64 30.58
N LEU A 89 -40.98 14.06 30.71
CA LEU A 89 -39.96 13.91 29.67
C LEU A 89 -39.79 12.43 29.25
N ALA A 90 -39.79 11.52 30.24
CA ALA A 90 -39.76 10.08 30.02
C ALA A 90 -40.93 9.56 29.16
N GLU A 91 -42.15 10.03 29.38
CA GLU A 91 -43.34 9.60 28.63
C GLU A 91 -43.28 10.04 27.17
N CYS A 92 -42.87 11.29 26.92
CA CYS A 92 -42.70 11.83 25.57
C CYS A 92 -41.62 11.07 24.79
N ILE A 93 -40.44 10.87 25.39
CA ILE A 93 -39.32 10.19 24.74
C ILE A 93 -39.66 8.73 24.47
N PHE A 94 -40.35 8.05 25.38
CA PHE A 94 -40.75 6.67 25.19
C PHE A 94 -41.72 6.49 24.00
N LEU A 95 -42.67 7.41 23.82
CA LEU A 95 -43.60 7.36 22.68
C LEU A 95 -42.87 7.60 21.34
N VAL A 96 -42.10 8.69 21.25
CA VAL A 96 -41.41 9.07 20.01
C VAL A 96 -40.35 8.05 19.63
N SER A 97 -39.65 7.48 20.62
CA SER A 97 -38.66 6.42 20.39
C SER A 97 -39.26 5.19 19.72
N GLN A 98 -40.48 4.79 20.09
CA GLN A 98 -41.15 3.65 19.44
C GLN A 98 -41.45 3.96 17.97
N ALA A 99 -41.99 5.15 17.68
CA ALA A 99 -42.30 5.57 16.32
C ALA A 99 -41.04 5.71 15.45
N ALA A 100 -40.01 6.37 15.97
CA ALA A 100 -38.73 6.53 15.29
C ALA A 100 -38.02 5.19 15.05
N TYR A 101 -38.14 4.24 15.99
CA TYR A 101 -37.57 2.90 15.82
C TYR A 101 -38.28 2.12 14.72
N LEU A 102 -39.62 2.20 14.66
CA LEU A 102 -40.40 1.58 13.59
C LEU A 102 -40.15 2.22 12.22
N GLU A 103 -40.01 3.55 12.13
CA GLU A 103 -39.67 4.22 10.87
C GLU A 103 -38.26 3.82 10.39
N SER A 104 -37.29 3.78 11.32
CA SER A 104 -35.95 3.25 11.05
C SER A 104 -35.98 1.81 10.54
N PHE A 105 -36.77 0.94 11.18
CA PHE A 105 -36.94 -0.44 10.75
C PHE A 105 -37.57 -0.54 9.35
N LYS A 106 -38.60 0.27 9.09
CA LYS A 106 -39.27 0.35 7.80
C LYS A 106 -38.32 0.77 6.67
N GLU A 107 -37.39 1.69 6.92
CA GLU A 107 -36.38 2.10 5.93
C GLU A 107 -35.51 0.92 5.48
N PHE A 108 -34.99 0.12 6.42
CA PHE A 108 -34.12 -1.02 6.08
C PHE A 108 -34.89 -2.19 5.47
N ILE A 109 -36.11 -2.49 5.95
CA ILE A 109 -36.91 -3.60 5.42
C ILE A 109 -37.56 -3.27 4.08
N GLY A 110 -37.94 -2.01 3.85
CA GLY A 110 -38.52 -1.58 2.57
C GLY A 110 -37.57 -1.78 1.37
N GLN A 111 -36.28 -1.99 1.64
CA GLN A 111 -35.25 -2.29 0.62
C GLN A 111 -35.08 -3.80 0.35
N ASP A 112 -35.68 -4.69 1.15
CA ASP A 112 -35.56 -6.16 1.05
C ASP A 112 -36.94 -6.84 0.94
N GLU A 113 -37.45 -6.95 -0.29
CA GLU A 113 -38.75 -7.58 -0.59
C GLU A 113 -38.82 -9.06 -0.16
N ASN A 114 -37.70 -9.79 -0.19
CA ASN A 114 -37.66 -11.20 0.20
C ASN A 114 -37.86 -11.37 1.70
N LEU A 115 -37.17 -10.54 2.49
CA LEU A 115 -37.32 -10.54 3.94
C LEU A 115 -38.73 -10.08 4.35
N LEU A 116 -39.26 -9.06 3.67
CA LEU A 116 -40.61 -8.54 3.90
C LEU A 116 -41.69 -9.62 3.69
N ASN A 117 -41.56 -10.43 2.64
CA ASN A 117 -42.44 -11.57 2.37
C ASN A 117 -42.34 -12.67 3.44
N ARG A 118 -41.12 -13.02 3.86
CA ARG A 118 -40.88 -14.06 4.89
C ARG A 118 -41.46 -13.66 6.25
N ILE A 119 -41.25 -12.41 6.66
CA ILE A 119 -41.78 -11.91 7.93
C ILE A 119 -43.31 -11.83 7.89
N GLY A 120 -43.89 -11.41 6.76
CA GLY A 120 -45.35 -11.30 6.58
C GLY A 120 -46.11 -12.63 6.74
N GLN A 121 -45.48 -13.76 6.39
CA GLN A 121 -46.09 -15.09 6.44
C GLN A 121 -45.85 -15.83 7.78
N THR A 122 -45.02 -15.29 8.67
CA THR A 122 -44.60 -15.99 9.90
C THR A 122 -45.45 -15.57 11.12
N PRO A 123 -46.19 -16.50 11.76
CA PRO A 123 -46.99 -16.20 12.95
C PRO A 123 -46.11 -15.79 14.14
N VAL A 124 -46.65 -14.96 15.03
CA VAL A 124 -45.92 -14.41 16.18
C VAL A 124 -45.77 -15.46 17.28
N SER A 125 -44.55 -15.65 17.78
CA SER A 125 -44.31 -16.51 18.95
C SER A 125 -44.85 -15.92 20.26
N ASP A 126 -45.08 -16.80 21.24
CA ASP A 126 -45.38 -16.37 22.61
C ASP A 126 -44.20 -15.64 23.29
N LYS A 127 -42.96 -15.89 22.84
CA LYS A 127 -41.76 -15.23 23.35
C LYS A 127 -41.71 -13.75 22.99
N VAL A 128 -42.08 -13.37 21.76
CA VAL A 128 -42.20 -11.96 21.33
C VAL A 128 -43.28 -11.24 22.14
N LYS A 129 -44.44 -11.88 22.36
CA LYS A 129 -45.52 -11.33 23.20
C LYS A 129 -45.06 -11.10 24.64
N GLN A 130 -44.30 -12.03 25.21
CA GLN A 130 -43.72 -11.87 26.56
C GLN A 130 -42.72 -10.72 26.64
N LEU A 131 -41.84 -10.56 25.64
CA LEU A 131 -40.87 -9.47 25.59
C LEU A 131 -41.56 -8.10 25.47
N ILE A 132 -42.61 -7.98 24.67
CA ILE A 132 -43.39 -6.74 24.55
C ILE A 132 -44.12 -6.42 25.86
N LYS A 133 -44.66 -7.44 26.55
CA LYS A 133 -45.26 -7.24 27.87
C LYS A 133 -44.23 -6.74 28.90
N LYS A 134 -43.02 -7.32 28.90
CA LYS A 134 -41.89 -6.86 29.73
C LYS A 134 -41.50 -5.41 29.41
N LEU A 135 -41.57 -5.00 28.14
CA LEU A 135 -41.33 -3.62 27.72
C LEU A 135 -42.38 -2.64 28.28
N ALA A 136 -43.65 -3.05 28.33
CA ALA A 136 -44.74 -2.25 28.88
C ALA A 136 -44.54 -1.95 30.37
N ASP A 137 -43.93 -2.90 31.09
CA ASP A 137 -43.64 -2.84 32.53
C ASP A 137 -42.28 -2.18 32.84
N LEU A 138 -41.55 -1.69 31.83
CA LEU A 138 -40.22 -1.10 32.01
C LEU A 138 -40.29 0.22 32.81
N GLU A 139 -39.53 0.30 33.89
CA GLU A 139 -39.30 1.55 34.63
C GLU A 139 -38.35 2.47 33.84
N PHE A 140 -38.90 3.53 33.22
CA PHE A 140 -38.15 4.49 32.42
C PHE A 140 -38.12 5.86 33.10
N SER A 141 -36.98 6.18 33.72
CA SER A 141 -36.78 7.44 34.45
C SER A 141 -36.44 8.62 33.53
N ASP A 142 -36.65 9.85 33.99
CA ASP A 142 -36.23 11.06 33.25
C ASP A 142 -34.71 11.11 32.98
N LYS A 143 -33.90 10.46 33.82
CA LYS A 143 -32.46 10.30 33.58
C LYS A 143 -32.20 9.41 32.36
N ALA A 144 -32.85 8.24 32.31
CA ALA A 144 -32.75 7.33 31.15
C ALA A 144 -33.32 7.98 29.87
N ALA A 145 -34.34 8.83 30.02
CA ALA A 145 -34.90 9.62 28.94
C ALA A 145 -33.86 10.59 28.34
N LYS A 146 -33.19 11.38 29.18
CA LYS A 146 -32.10 12.27 28.74
C LYS A 146 -30.96 11.51 28.05
N GLU A 147 -30.56 10.36 28.59
CA GLU A 147 -29.53 9.50 27.98
C GLU A 147 -29.96 8.98 26.60
N THR A 148 -31.25 8.65 26.44
CA THR A 148 -31.82 8.18 25.17
C THR A 148 -31.82 9.28 24.10
N VAL A 149 -32.10 10.52 24.49
CA VAL A 149 -32.03 11.68 23.58
C VAL A 149 -30.60 11.91 23.10
N ILE A 150 -29.62 11.80 24.01
CA ILE A 150 -28.20 11.98 23.68
C ILE A 150 -27.72 10.90 22.71
N CYS A 151 -28.07 9.63 22.97
CA CYS A 151 -27.67 8.53 22.10
C CYS A 151 -28.63 7.35 22.22
N PHE A 152 -29.52 7.20 21.23
CA PHE A 152 -30.55 6.16 21.27
C PHE A 152 -29.94 4.76 21.28
N ARG A 153 -28.95 4.47 20.43
CA ARG A 153 -28.37 3.13 20.26
C ARG A 153 -27.76 2.53 21.53
N ASP A 154 -27.26 3.36 22.44
CA ASP A 154 -26.60 2.94 23.68
C ASP A 154 -27.60 2.96 24.87
N SER A 155 -28.87 3.31 24.60
CA SER A 155 -29.92 3.44 25.62
C SER A 155 -30.52 2.09 26.03
N ILE A 156 -31.18 2.09 27.20
CA ILE A 156 -31.97 0.96 27.68
C ILE A 156 -33.10 0.63 26.70
N LEU A 157 -33.70 1.63 26.04
CA LEU A 157 -34.75 1.42 25.05
C LEU A 157 -34.24 0.67 23.82
N ALA A 158 -33.09 1.05 23.27
CA ALA A 158 -32.49 0.33 22.14
C ALA A 158 -32.20 -1.13 22.50
N LYS A 159 -31.69 -1.40 23.71
CA LYS A 159 -31.43 -2.76 24.17
C LYS A 159 -32.70 -3.62 24.21
N GLU A 160 -33.79 -3.11 24.77
CA GLU A 160 -35.04 -3.86 24.87
C GLU A 160 -35.77 -3.94 23.51
N PHE A 161 -35.75 -2.88 22.69
CA PHE A 161 -36.35 -2.89 21.35
C PHE A 161 -35.61 -3.87 20.42
N ASN A 162 -34.28 -3.88 20.47
CA ASN A 162 -33.45 -4.82 19.69
C ASN A 162 -33.71 -6.28 20.09
N GLN A 163 -34.02 -6.58 21.36
CA GLN A 163 -34.39 -7.94 21.77
C GLN A 163 -35.70 -8.39 21.12
N VAL A 164 -36.73 -7.52 21.13
CA VAL A 164 -38.02 -7.81 20.50
C VAL A 164 -37.85 -8.00 19.00
N LEU A 165 -37.16 -7.06 18.33
CA LEU A 165 -36.97 -7.13 16.89
C LEU A 165 -36.07 -8.30 16.48
N SER A 166 -35.00 -8.59 17.22
CA SER A 166 -34.08 -9.68 16.89
C SER A 166 -34.79 -11.03 16.93
N GLU A 167 -35.61 -11.26 17.95
CA GLU A 167 -36.43 -12.47 18.08
C GLU A 167 -37.43 -12.59 16.93
N ARG A 168 -38.05 -11.47 16.53
CA ARG A 168 -39.00 -11.43 15.41
C ARG A 168 -38.33 -11.75 14.06
N LEU A 169 -37.13 -11.23 13.82
CA LEU A 169 -36.35 -11.47 12.61
C LEU A 169 -35.86 -12.94 12.54
N GLN A 170 -35.41 -13.49 13.66
CA GLN A 170 -35.00 -14.89 13.73
C GLN A 170 -36.16 -15.85 13.43
N GLN A 171 -37.39 -15.50 13.82
CA GLN A 171 -38.59 -16.28 13.48
C GLN A 171 -38.89 -16.26 11.99
N ALA A 172 -38.65 -15.15 11.30
CA ALA A 172 -38.73 -15.08 9.85
C ALA A 172 -37.58 -15.81 9.13
N GLY A 173 -36.66 -16.43 9.90
CA GLY A 173 -35.58 -17.29 9.46
C GLY A 173 -34.27 -16.55 9.14
N LEU A 174 -34.08 -15.33 9.63
CA LEU A 174 -32.73 -14.73 9.65
C LEU A 174 -31.86 -15.47 10.64
N ASN A 175 -30.59 -15.64 10.32
CA ASN A 175 -29.64 -16.16 11.30
C ASN A 175 -29.40 -15.12 12.42
N ALA A 176 -28.81 -15.56 13.53
CA ALA A 176 -28.62 -14.71 14.69
C ALA A 176 -27.74 -13.49 14.40
N ASP A 177 -26.69 -13.65 13.57
CA ASP A 177 -25.73 -12.59 13.25
C ASP A 177 -26.35 -11.52 12.34
N GLU A 178 -27.07 -11.92 11.28
CA GLU A 178 -27.82 -11.02 10.39
C GLU A 178 -28.88 -10.24 11.17
N SER A 179 -29.60 -10.92 12.06
CA SER A 179 -30.59 -10.30 12.94
C SER A 179 -29.94 -9.27 13.87
N GLN A 180 -28.75 -9.57 14.39
CA GLN A 180 -28.01 -8.64 15.25
C GLN A 180 -27.46 -7.44 14.48
N ILE A 181 -26.96 -7.63 13.25
CA ILE A 181 -26.49 -6.53 12.40
C ILE A 181 -27.66 -5.60 12.05
N LEU A 182 -28.79 -6.16 11.60
CA LEU A 182 -29.95 -5.37 11.23
C LEU A 182 -30.51 -4.58 12.42
N THR A 183 -30.67 -5.20 13.59
CA THR A 183 -31.14 -4.50 14.80
C THR A 183 -30.18 -3.39 15.25
N LYS A 184 -28.86 -3.60 15.15
CA LYS A 184 -27.86 -2.55 15.40
C LYS A 184 -28.00 -1.39 14.42
N ARG A 185 -28.24 -1.65 13.13
CA ARG A 185 -28.47 -0.61 12.11
C ARG A 185 -29.75 0.18 12.38
N VAL A 186 -30.84 -0.53 12.71
CA VAL A 186 -32.11 0.10 13.09
C VAL A 186 -31.89 1.03 14.27
N ALA A 187 -31.29 0.55 15.36
CA ALA A 187 -31.04 1.36 16.54
C ALA A 187 -30.09 2.56 16.27
N ALA A 188 -29.07 2.38 15.43
CA ALA A 188 -28.17 3.47 15.05
C ALA A 188 -28.89 4.55 14.24
N ASN A 189 -29.81 4.17 13.37
CA ASN A 189 -30.57 5.09 12.52
C ASN A 189 -31.79 5.72 13.23
N THR A 190 -32.29 5.12 14.32
CA THR A 190 -33.45 5.64 15.07
C THR A 190 -33.27 7.09 15.53
N HIS A 191 -32.03 7.51 15.86
CA HIS A 191 -31.79 8.87 16.32
C HIS A 191 -32.11 9.93 15.26
N ARG A 192 -31.89 9.65 13.97
CA ARG A 192 -32.29 10.52 12.85
C ARG A 192 -33.79 10.82 12.88
N TYR A 193 -34.59 9.78 13.06
CA TYR A 193 -36.06 9.87 13.10
C TYR A 193 -36.60 10.46 14.41
N LEU A 194 -35.87 10.28 15.51
CA LEU A 194 -36.15 10.97 16.77
C LEU A 194 -36.03 12.49 16.58
N ILE A 195 -34.92 12.95 15.97
CA ILE A 195 -34.70 14.36 15.68
C ILE A 195 -35.77 14.89 14.73
N GLU A 196 -36.14 14.13 13.70
CA GLU A 196 -37.23 14.50 12.78
C GLU A 196 -38.56 14.68 13.50
N ALA A 197 -38.93 13.75 14.38
CA ALA A 197 -40.14 13.85 15.18
C ALA A 197 -40.14 15.11 16.08
N TRP A 198 -38.99 15.44 16.67
CA TRP A 198 -38.85 16.59 17.56
C TRP A 198 -38.85 17.91 16.82
N ALA A 199 -38.23 17.98 15.63
CA ALA A 199 -38.32 19.14 14.75
C ALA A 199 -39.79 19.44 14.40
N VAL A 200 -40.60 18.42 14.10
CA VAL A 200 -42.03 18.62 13.82
C VAL A 200 -42.81 19.10 15.07
N SER A 201 -42.36 18.72 16.27
CA SER A 201 -43.03 19.04 17.55
C SER A 201 -42.46 20.28 18.26
N GLY A 202 -41.67 21.10 17.55
CA GLY A 202 -40.63 21.98 18.10
C GLY A 202 -41.03 23.01 19.16
N ASP A 203 -42.25 23.55 19.12
CA ASP A 203 -42.66 24.56 20.12
C ASP A 203 -43.17 23.93 21.42
N ALA A 204 -43.73 22.72 21.36
CA ALA A 204 -44.27 22.02 22.52
C ALA A 204 -43.15 21.39 23.41
N MET A 205 -41.99 21.09 22.81
CA MET A 205 -40.84 20.52 23.52
C MET A 205 -39.91 21.56 24.17
N LYS A 206 -39.97 22.83 23.74
CA LYS A 206 -39.21 23.94 24.36
C LYS A 206 -39.56 24.12 25.84
N GLU A 207 -40.83 23.93 26.21
CA GLU A 207 -41.31 24.07 27.60
C GLU A 207 -40.74 22.99 28.54
N LEU A 208 -40.19 21.89 28.01
CA LEU A 208 -39.64 20.76 28.76
C LEU A 208 -38.10 20.80 28.92
N GLY A 209 -37.46 21.93 28.58
CA GLY A 209 -36.03 22.17 28.84
C GLY A 209 -35.06 21.38 27.94
N GLN A 210 -35.46 21.07 26.72
CA GLN A 210 -34.65 20.38 25.70
C GLN A 210 -33.92 21.37 24.76
N PRO A 211 -32.87 20.92 24.05
CA PRO A 211 -32.07 21.74 23.12
C PRO A 211 -32.91 22.54 22.12
N SER A 212 -32.35 23.64 21.63
CA SER A 212 -33.06 24.59 20.79
C SER A 212 -33.45 23.99 19.42
N PHE A 213 -34.58 24.40 18.85
CA PHE A 213 -35.03 23.98 17.51
C PHE A 213 -33.96 24.14 16.41
N SER A 214 -33.05 25.10 16.57
CA SER A 214 -31.89 25.31 15.68
C SER A 214 -30.93 24.13 15.66
N GLU A 215 -30.63 23.51 16.82
CA GLU A 215 -29.68 22.39 16.93
C GLU A 215 -30.19 21.14 16.19
N TRP A 216 -31.49 20.85 16.27
CA TRP A 216 -32.10 19.72 15.55
C TRP A 216 -32.08 19.86 14.04
N ARG A 217 -32.22 21.11 13.54
CA ARG A 217 -32.16 21.39 12.12
C ARG A 217 -30.73 21.21 11.57
N GLU A 218 -29.73 21.54 12.37
CA GLU A 218 -28.33 21.29 12.04
C GLU A 218 -28.03 19.79 11.96
N ASP A 219 -28.53 19.00 12.90
CA ASP A 219 -28.40 17.53 12.86
C ASP A 219 -29.11 16.91 11.65
N GLN A 220 -30.30 17.40 11.27
CA GLN A 220 -30.98 16.94 10.04
C GLN A 220 -30.17 17.25 8.79
N ASN A 221 -29.63 18.47 8.67
CA ASN A 221 -28.76 18.86 7.55
C ASN A 221 -27.49 17.99 7.51
N LYS A 222 -26.96 17.60 8.66
CA LYS A 222 -25.82 16.68 8.77
C LYS A 222 -26.14 15.32 8.17
N TYR A 223 -27.25 14.68 8.54
CA TYR A 223 -27.66 13.40 7.96
C TYR A 223 -27.87 13.48 6.46
N GLN A 224 -28.54 14.52 5.97
CA GLN A 224 -28.72 14.75 4.52
C GLN A 224 -27.37 14.90 3.80
N SER A 225 -26.41 15.60 4.41
CA SER A 225 -25.06 15.71 3.86
C SER A 225 -24.32 14.37 3.85
N ILE A 226 -24.53 13.50 4.84
CA ILE A 226 -23.95 12.15 4.86
C ILE A 226 -24.55 11.32 3.73
N ASP A 227 -25.88 11.30 3.58
CA ASP A 227 -26.55 10.54 2.52
C ASP A 227 -26.05 10.96 1.13
N LYS A 228 -25.94 12.28 0.90
CA LYS A 228 -25.40 12.84 -0.34
C LYS A 228 -23.97 12.37 -0.60
N TYR A 229 -23.10 12.43 0.41
CA TYR A 229 -21.72 11.94 0.30
C TYR A 229 -21.66 10.45 -0.02
N LEU A 230 -22.44 9.61 0.68
CA LEU A 230 -22.46 8.17 0.45
C LEU A 230 -22.94 7.82 -0.96
N GLN A 231 -23.92 8.53 -1.48
CA GLN A 231 -24.45 8.29 -2.82
C GLN A 231 -23.52 8.80 -3.93
N GLU A 232 -23.01 10.02 -3.81
CA GLU A 232 -22.20 10.64 -4.86
C GLU A 232 -20.75 10.16 -4.84
N GLN A 233 -20.14 10.07 -3.65
CA GLN A 233 -18.70 9.85 -3.49
C GLN A 233 -18.32 8.40 -3.21
N ILE A 234 -19.20 7.59 -2.61
CA ILE A 234 -18.90 6.18 -2.26
C ILE A 234 -19.55 5.20 -3.22
N ALA A 235 -20.86 5.29 -3.47
CA ALA A 235 -21.60 4.32 -4.30
C ALA A 235 -21.09 4.23 -5.75
N SER A 236 -20.53 5.33 -6.26
CA SER A 236 -19.98 5.40 -7.63
C SER A 236 -18.61 4.73 -7.77
N LEU A 237 -17.85 4.52 -6.69
CA LEU A 237 -16.45 4.10 -6.76
C LEU A 237 -16.24 2.70 -7.36
N PRO A 238 -17.02 1.67 -6.98
CA PRO A 238 -16.86 0.34 -7.59
C PRO A 238 -17.28 0.28 -9.05
N GLN A 239 -18.16 1.20 -9.47
CA GLN A 239 -18.73 1.27 -10.81
C GLN A 239 -17.85 2.04 -11.80
N LYS A 240 -16.77 2.67 -11.34
CA LYS A 240 -15.81 3.33 -12.23
C LYS A 240 -15.21 2.33 -13.23
N PRO A 241 -15.07 2.70 -14.51
CA PRO A 241 -14.52 1.81 -15.52
C PRO A 241 -13.05 1.50 -15.24
N VAL A 242 -12.62 0.31 -15.66
CA VAL A 242 -11.21 -0.08 -15.65
C VAL A 242 -10.57 0.39 -16.94
N PHE A 243 -9.77 1.46 -16.90
CA PHE A 243 -9.27 2.14 -18.10
C PHE A 243 -10.43 2.53 -19.04
N ALA A 244 -10.32 2.26 -20.35
CA ALA A 244 -11.38 2.51 -21.33
C ALA A 244 -12.36 1.33 -21.51
N GLU A 245 -12.36 0.36 -20.61
CA GLU A 245 -13.17 -0.83 -20.79
C GLU A 245 -14.65 -0.58 -20.46
N ASN A 246 -15.53 -1.35 -21.10
CA ASN A 246 -16.99 -1.28 -20.88
C ASN A 246 -17.45 -2.00 -19.59
N PHE A 247 -16.52 -2.28 -18.67
CA PHE A 247 -16.79 -2.95 -17.41
C PHE A 247 -16.13 -2.18 -16.26
N SER A 248 -16.66 -2.37 -15.05
CA SER A 248 -16.22 -1.63 -13.86
C SER A 248 -15.22 -2.40 -13.00
N PHE A 249 -14.58 -1.73 -12.03
CA PHE A 249 -13.72 -2.42 -11.06
C PHE A 249 -14.45 -3.57 -10.34
N LYS A 250 -15.73 -3.39 -10.01
CA LYS A 250 -16.56 -4.42 -9.35
C LYS A 250 -16.67 -5.71 -10.18
N ASP A 251 -16.70 -5.58 -11.50
CA ASP A 251 -16.89 -6.69 -12.41
C ASP A 251 -15.72 -7.70 -12.40
N ILE A 252 -14.49 -7.22 -12.19
CA ILE A 252 -13.27 -8.03 -12.24
C ILE A 252 -12.57 -8.18 -10.88
N TYR A 253 -13.02 -7.47 -9.86
CA TYR A 253 -12.42 -7.51 -8.53
C TYR A 253 -12.51 -8.90 -7.90
N VAL A 254 -11.42 -9.36 -7.27
CA VAL A 254 -11.37 -10.60 -6.48
C VAL A 254 -10.90 -10.27 -5.06
N PRO A 255 -11.38 -11.01 -4.04
CA PRO A 255 -10.92 -10.83 -2.66
C PRO A 255 -9.40 -10.99 -2.56
N LEU A 256 -8.76 -10.14 -1.75
CA LEU A 256 -7.31 -10.14 -1.60
C LEU A 256 -6.90 -10.99 -0.40
N LYS A 257 -5.80 -11.73 -0.52
CA LYS A 257 -5.19 -12.48 0.59
C LYS A 257 -4.03 -11.69 1.20
N ALA A 258 -3.88 -11.76 2.52
CA ALA A 258 -2.84 -11.05 3.27
C ALA A 258 -2.17 -11.93 4.33
N LYS A 259 -1.00 -11.50 4.80
CA LYS A 259 -0.26 -12.13 5.91
C LYS A 259 0.13 -11.10 6.96
N PRO A 260 0.26 -11.47 8.25
CA PRO A 260 0.62 -10.53 9.29
C PRO A 260 2.11 -10.18 9.24
N ILE A 261 2.42 -8.95 9.63
CA ILE A 261 3.79 -8.40 9.72
C ILE A 261 4.16 -8.21 11.19
N ASP A 262 5.40 -8.56 11.55
CA ASP A 262 5.93 -8.33 12.89
C ASP A 262 6.39 -6.87 13.12
N GLN A 263 6.72 -6.54 14.37
CA GLN A 263 7.20 -5.20 14.75
C GLN A 263 8.52 -4.80 14.05
N ASN A 264 9.27 -5.77 13.50
CA ASN A 264 10.50 -5.52 12.76
C ASN A 264 10.26 -5.37 11.25
N GLY A 265 9.01 -5.33 10.79
CA GLY A 265 8.65 -5.23 9.37
C GLY A 265 8.83 -6.53 8.59
N ASN A 266 8.99 -7.68 9.27
CA ASN A 266 9.11 -8.98 8.60
C ASN A 266 7.79 -9.73 8.63
N LEU A 267 7.49 -10.43 7.55
CA LEU A 267 6.37 -11.39 7.52
C LEU A 267 6.52 -12.43 8.62
N VAL A 268 5.45 -12.65 9.38
CA VAL A 268 5.43 -13.64 10.45
C VAL A 268 5.53 -15.04 9.83
N LYS A 269 6.69 -15.67 10.01
CA LYS A 269 6.98 -17.01 9.48
C LYS A 269 6.00 -18.04 10.04
N ASN A 270 5.57 -18.98 9.20
CA ASN A 270 4.62 -20.06 9.49
C ASN A 270 3.14 -19.63 9.66
N THR A 271 2.75 -18.45 9.17
CA THR A 271 1.33 -18.05 9.10
C THR A 271 0.79 -18.25 7.69
N GLU A 272 -0.38 -18.86 7.57
CA GLU A 272 -1.11 -18.98 6.30
C GLU A 272 -1.69 -17.62 5.88
N ALA A 273 -1.88 -17.44 4.57
CA ALA A 273 -2.52 -16.23 4.06
C ALA A 273 -4.03 -16.29 4.33
N PHE A 274 -4.60 -15.19 4.81
CA PHE A 274 -6.03 -15.08 5.12
C PHE A 274 -6.71 -14.03 4.24
N ASP A 275 -8.03 -14.07 4.19
CA ASP A 275 -8.84 -13.09 3.46
C ASP A 275 -8.76 -11.70 4.12
N LEU A 276 -8.35 -10.70 3.35
CA LEU A 276 -8.10 -9.34 3.83
C LEU A 276 -9.39 -8.63 4.26
N GLU A 277 -10.49 -8.86 3.54
CA GLU A 277 -11.77 -8.25 3.87
C GLU A 277 -12.32 -8.80 5.19
N THR A 278 -12.21 -10.11 5.40
CA THR A 278 -12.60 -10.79 6.65
C THR A 278 -11.77 -10.25 7.82
N TRP A 279 -10.45 -10.15 7.66
CA TRP A 279 -9.59 -9.54 8.68
C TRP A 279 -10.01 -8.11 9.05
N ALA A 280 -10.33 -7.27 8.06
CA ALA A 280 -10.79 -5.91 8.31
C ALA A 280 -12.15 -5.87 9.01
N LYS A 281 -13.08 -6.77 8.64
CA LYS A 281 -14.40 -6.92 9.29
C LYS A 281 -14.25 -7.34 10.75
N ASP A 282 -13.45 -8.36 11.02
CA ASP A 282 -13.22 -8.89 12.36
C ASP A 282 -12.64 -7.80 13.29
N LEU A 283 -11.70 -6.99 12.80
CA LEU A 283 -11.11 -5.89 13.56
C LEU A 283 -12.08 -4.73 13.82
N LEU A 284 -13.04 -4.48 12.92
CA LEU A 284 -14.08 -3.47 13.14
C LEU A 284 -15.04 -3.90 14.24
N GLU A 285 -15.38 -5.20 14.31
CA GLU A 285 -16.34 -5.76 15.25
C GLU A 285 -15.73 -6.11 16.62
N ASP A 286 -14.43 -6.39 16.70
CA ASP A 286 -13.76 -6.75 17.95
C ASP A 286 -13.68 -5.58 18.94
N GLU A 287 -14.52 -5.60 19.97
CA GLU A 287 -14.56 -4.59 21.04
C GLU A 287 -13.23 -4.49 21.83
N LYS A 288 -12.44 -5.57 21.87
CA LYS A 288 -11.15 -5.58 22.60
C LYS A 288 -10.02 -4.97 21.80
N LYS A 289 -10.19 -4.78 20.48
CA LYS A 289 -9.18 -4.24 19.57
C LYS A 289 -9.56 -2.86 19.00
N GLN A 290 -10.41 -2.12 19.71
CA GLN A 290 -10.85 -0.78 19.27
C GLN A 290 -9.74 0.28 19.35
N ASP A 291 -8.65 0.02 20.08
CA ASP A 291 -7.44 0.84 20.08
C ASP A 291 -6.53 0.62 18.85
N ARG A 292 -6.79 -0.43 18.06
CA ARG A 292 -5.93 -0.85 16.96
C ARG A 292 -6.24 -0.10 15.67
N VAL A 293 -5.20 0.44 15.06
CA VAL A 293 -5.22 1.01 13.70
C VAL A 293 -4.97 -0.12 12.70
N MET A 294 -5.86 -0.27 11.72
CA MET A 294 -5.67 -1.26 10.64
C MET A 294 -4.66 -0.70 9.64
N PHE A 295 -3.57 -1.42 9.38
CA PHE A 295 -2.54 -0.98 8.45
C PHE A 295 -2.28 -2.06 7.39
N ILE A 296 -2.56 -1.73 6.12
CA ILE A 296 -2.44 -2.64 4.98
C ILE A 296 -1.28 -2.22 4.08
N GLU A 297 -0.29 -3.09 3.96
CA GLU A 297 0.90 -2.91 3.14
C GLU A 297 0.83 -3.74 1.87
N ALA A 298 1.33 -3.19 0.76
CA ALA A 298 1.54 -3.97 -0.44
C ALA A 298 2.47 -3.27 -1.43
N GLY A 299 3.09 -4.06 -2.31
CA GLY A 299 3.72 -3.55 -3.53
C GLY A 299 2.76 -2.74 -4.44
N PRO A 300 3.30 -2.06 -5.47
CA PRO A 300 2.49 -1.39 -6.48
C PRO A 300 1.62 -2.42 -7.24
N GLY A 301 0.48 -1.99 -7.79
CA GLY A 301 -0.39 -2.87 -8.60
C GLY A 301 -1.16 -3.96 -7.84
N ARG A 302 -0.94 -4.11 -6.53
CA ARG A 302 -1.54 -5.15 -5.66
C ARG A 302 -3.01 -4.95 -5.28
N GLY A 303 -3.62 -3.84 -5.69
CA GLY A 303 -5.05 -3.60 -5.50
C GLY A 303 -5.44 -2.84 -4.22
N LYS A 304 -4.50 -2.24 -3.47
CA LYS A 304 -4.77 -1.46 -2.24
C LYS A 304 -5.93 -0.45 -2.39
N SER A 305 -5.82 0.44 -3.38
CA SER A 305 -6.83 1.47 -3.63
C SER A 305 -8.16 0.89 -4.12
N VAL A 306 -8.13 -0.22 -4.85
CA VAL A 306 -9.36 -0.90 -5.30
C VAL A 306 -10.06 -1.54 -4.10
N PHE A 307 -9.30 -2.18 -3.20
CA PHE A 307 -9.80 -2.68 -1.93
C PHE A 307 -10.50 -1.58 -1.12
N CYS A 308 -9.89 -0.40 -0.94
CA CYS A 308 -10.52 0.72 -0.23
C CYS A 308 -11.87 1.13 -0.87
N ARG A 309 -11.96 1.15 -2.20
CA ARG A 309 -13.21 1.47 -2.92
C ARG A 309 -14.29 0.41 -2.68
N MET A 310 -13.93 -0.87 -2.80
CA MET A 310 -14.85 -1.98 -2.59
C MET A 310 -15.32 -2.06 -1.14
N PHE A 311 -14.39 -1.94 -0.20
CA PHE A 311 -14.66 -2.01 1.22
C PHE A 311 -15.51 -0.83 1.71
N ALA A 312 -15.23 0.39 1.25
CA ALA A 312 -16.06 1.55 1.56
C ALA A 312 -17.51 1.38 1.08
N ASP A 313 -17.72 0.90 -0.14
CA ASP A 313 -19.08 0.63 -0.65
C ASP A 313 -19.76 -0.54 0.08
N TRP A 314 -19.00 -1.56 0.48
CA TRP A 314 -19.52 -2.66 1.30
C TRP A 314 -20.00 -2.16 2.67
N VAL A 315 -19.20 -1.33 3.36
CA VAL A 315 -19.59 -0.70 4.64
C VAL A 315 -20.83 0.17 4.46
N ARG A 316 -20.93 0.94 3.37
CA ARG A 316 -22.12 1.74 3.03
C ARG A 316 -23.38 0.89 2.90
N GLN A 317 -23.30 -0.29 2.28
CA GLN A 317 -24.46 -1.15 2.05
C GLN A 317 -24.86 -1.98 3.28
N HIS A 318 -23.89 -2.48 4.03
CA HIS A 318 -24.12 -3.52 5.04
C HIS A 318 -23.98 -3.03 6.48
N LEU A 319 -23.17 -1.99 6.73
CA LEU A 319 -22.86 -1.53 8.09
C LEU A 319 -23.33 -0.10 8.38
N HIS A 320 -23.57 0.74 7.38
CA HIS A 320 -24.14 2.07 7.62
C HIS A 320 -25.58 1.96 8.16
N PRO A 321 -25.96 2.72 9.21
CA PRO A 321 -25.21 3.79 9.89
C PRO A 321 -24.46 3.39 11.18
N VAL A 322 -24.27 2.09 11.44
CA VAL A 322 -23.38 1.64 12.52
C VAL A 322 -21.94 2.12 12.27
N TRP A 323 -21.51 2.06 11.00
CA TRP A 323 -20.28 2.66 10.51
C TRP A 323 -20.54 3.44 9.22
N THR A 324 -20.11 4.70 9.20
CA THR A 324 -20.17 5.57 8.01
C THR A 324 -18.78 5.63 7.38
N PRO A 325 -18.59 5.07 6.17
CA PRO A 325 -17.28 5.06 5.53
C PRO A 325 -16.93 6.45 5.00
N VAL A 326 -15.70 6.88 5.23
CA VAL A 326 -15.12 8.11 4.68
C VAL A 326 -13.81 7.74 4.02
N LEU A 327 -13.78 7.79 2.69
CA LEU A 327 -12.59 7.51 1.91
C LEU A 327 -11.81 8.81 1.68
N ILE A 328 -10.57 8.85 2.17
CA ILE A 328 -9.66 9.97 2.04
C ILE A 328 -8.43 9.46 1.30
N ARG A 329 -8.11 10.08 0.16
CA ARG A 329 -6.82 9.86 -0.48
C ARG A 329 -5.81 10.76 0.19
N LEU A 330 -4.81 10.17 0.81
CA LEU A 330 -3.80 10.92 1.57
C LEU A 330 -2.98 11.86 0.68
N ARG A 331 -2.90 11.57 -0.61
CA ARG A 331 -2.30 12.44 -1.62
C ARG A 331 -3.02 13.77 -1.83
N ASP A 332 -4.32 13.84 -1.51
CA ASP A 332 -5.12 15.04 -1.71
C ASP A 332 -5.04 15.99 -0.48
N ILE A 333 -4.28 15.62 0.56
CA ILE A 333 -4.06 16.42 1.76
C ILE A 333 -2.81 17.29 1.56
N PRO A 334 -2.94 18.63 1.46
CA PRO A 334 -1.81 19.50 1.11
C PRO A 334 -0.80 19.70 2.25
N THR A 335 -1.27 19.76 3.50
CA THR A 335 -0.45 20.01 4.69
C THR A 335 -0.96 19.21 5.89
N LEU A 336 -0.04 18.63 6.67
CA LEU A 336 -0.41 18.03 7.95
C LEU A 336 -0.57 19.09 9.02
N GLN A 337 -1.68 18.99 9.74
CA GLN A 337 -1.98 19.87 10.86
C GLN A 337 -1.35 19.36 12.17
N LYS A 338 -1.41 20.19 13.21
CA LYS A 338 -0.83 19.86 14.53
C LYS A 338 -1.49 18.64 15.15
N SER A 339 -2.75 18.38 14.80
CA SER A 339 -3.50 17.20 15.20
C SER A 339 -4.11 16.47 14.01
N PHE A 340 -4.34 15.16 14.18
CA PHE A 340 -5.04 14.37 13.16
C PHE A 340 -6.50 14.82 12.97
N ARG A 341 -7.15 15.37 14.01
CA ARG A 341 -8.52 15.91 13.92
C ARG A 341 -8.61 17.11 12.98
N GLU A 342 -7.66 18.03 13.08
CA GLU A 342 -7.56 19.17 12.15
C GLU A 342 -7.25 18.70 10.72
N THR A 343 -6.40 17.69 10.59
CA THR A 343 -6.09 17.08 9.29
C THR A 343 -7.33 16.46 8.64
N LEU A 344 -8.16 15.75 9.41
CA LEU A 344 -9.44 15.21 8.93
C LEU A 344 -10.44 16.31 8.53
N LYS A 345 -10.46 17.43 9.26
CA LYS A 345 -11.33 18.56 8.95
C LYS A 345 -10.99 19.18 7.59
N GLU A 346 -9.71 19.30 7.25
CA GLU A 346 -9.28 19.79 5.94
C GLU A 346 -9.49 18.75 4.83
N ALA A 347 -9.28 17.47 5.14
CA ALA A 347 -9.38 16.39 4.16
C ALA A 347 -10.82 16.07 3.74
N VAL A 348 -11.81 16.30 4.61
CA VAL A 348 -13.22 15.98 4.35
C VAL A 348 -13.98 17.25 4.00
N THR A 349 -14.15 17.51 2.70
CA THR A 349 -14.87 18.69 2.18
C THR A 349 -16.40 18.55 2.19
N ALA A 350 -16.93 17.46 2.75
CA ALA A 350 -18.37 17.21 2.83
C ALA A 350 -19.05 18.12 3.88
N GLY A 351 -20.30 18.51 3.62
CA GLY A 351 -21.04 19.45 4.48
C GLY A 351 -21.17 19.01 5.96
N PHE A 352 -21.18 17.70 6.23
CA PHE A 352 -21.23 17.15 7.59
C PHE A 352 -19.95 17.36 8.42
N ALA A 353 -18.85 17.76 7.80
CA ALA A 353 -17.55 18.03 8.46
C ALA A 353 -17.27 19.53 8.66
N SER A 354 -18.29 20.39 8.47
CA SER A 354 -18.14 21.85 8.52
C SER A 354 -17.94 22.41 9.94
N ASP A 355 -18.56 21.79 10.95
CA ASP A 355 -18.43 22.19 12.37
C ASP A 355 -17.24 21.48 13.07
N ASN A 356 -16.73 22.07 14.16
CA ASN A 356 -15.68 21.49 15.00
C ASN A 356 -16.15 20.27 15.82
N GLY A 357 -17.46 20.11 16.04
CA GLY A 357 -18.03 19.03 16.85
C GLY A 357 -18.30 17.73 16.11
N TRP A 358 -18.12 17.65 14.79
CA TRP A 358 -18.60 16.50 13.99
C TRP A 358 -17.99 15.14 14.38
N LEU A 359 -16.75 15.13 14.90
CA LEU A 359 -16.05 13.94 15.43
C LEU A 359 -16.42 13.59 16.88
N MET A 360 -17.14 14.48 17.58
CA MET A 360 -17.57 14.27 18.96
C MET A 360 -19.04 13.82 19.03
N ASP A 361 -19.68 13.63 17.88
CA ASP A 361 -21.07 13.18 17.80
C ASP A 361 -21.20 11.70 18.19
N ARG A 362 -21.89 11.46 19.31
CA ARG A 362 -22.17 10.12 19.84
C ARG A 362 -23.04 9.28 18.92
N ASN A 363 -23.76 9.86 17.97
CA ASN A 363 -24.69 9.14 17.10
C ASN A 363 -24.04 8.71 15.79
N THR A 364 -23.02 9.41 15.32
CA THR A 364 -22.32 9.08 14.07
C THR A 364 -20.95 8.44 14.34
N ARG A 365 -20.69 7.26 13.78
CA ARG A 365 -19.36 6.64 13.82
C ARG A 365 -18.77 6.60 12.42
N TYR A 366 -17.60 7.23 12.24
CA TYR A 366 -16.87 7.18 10.99
C TYR A 366 -15.83 6.06 10.97
N LEU A 367 -15.72 5.40 9.81
CA LEU A 367 -14.58 4.59 9.43
C LEU A 367 -13.77 5.39 8.40
N PHE A 368 -12.60 5.86 8.78
CA PHE A 368 -11.68 6.59 7.90
C PHE A 368 -10.81 5.60 7.14
N LEU A 369 -11.01 5.51 5.82
CA LEU A 369 -10.14 4.78 4.92
C LEU A 369 -9.13 5.77 4.32
N LEU A 370 -7.90 5.71 4.81
CA LEU A 370 -6.79 6.55 4.39
C LEU A 370 -6.00 5.81 3.31
N ASP A 371 -6.26 6.12 2.05
CA ASP A 371 -5.64 5.46 0.91
C ASP A 371 -4.33 6.16 0.51
N GLY A 372 -3.22 5.42 0.48
CA GLY A 372 -1.92 5.88 -0.03
C GLY A 372 -1.04 6.61 0.98
N PHE A 373 -0.65 5.96 2.07
CA PHE A 373 0.26 6.51 3.08
C PHE A 373 1.60 6.97 2.51
N ASP A 374 2.11 6.24 1.52
CA ASP A 374 3.31 6.61 0.77
C ASP A 374 3.12 7.87 -0.10
N GLU A 375 1.88 8.25 -0.40
CA GLU A 375 1.53 9.37 -1.29
C GLU A 375 1.26 10.68 -0.52
N LEU A 376 1.39 10.68 0.81
CA LEU A 376 1.14 11.85 1.66
C LEU A 376 2.07 13.02 1.27
N LEU A 377 1.47 14.13 0.83
CA LEU A 377 2.20 15.35 0.47
C LEU A 377 2.78 16.02 1.70
N MET A 378 4.08 15.87 1.90
CA MET A 378 4.76 16.46 3.05
C MET A 378 5.65 17.61 2.61
N GLU A 379 5.20 18.83 2.92
CA GLU A 379 6.10 19.96 3.06
C GLU A 379 7.04 19.70 4.25
N GLY A 380 8.35 19.58 3.99
CA GLY A 380 9.37 19.53 5.03
C GLY A 380 9.59 18.14 5.64
N ARG A 381 10.50 17.35 5.07
CA ARG A 381 10.99 16.11 5.71
C ARG A 381 11.94 16.36 6.89
N SER A 382 12.22 17.62 7.24
CA SER A 382 13.08 18.02 8.35
C SER A 382 12.44 17.88 9.74
N SER A 383 11.15 17.52 9.82
CA SER A 383 10.45 17.31 11.10
C SER A 383 9.68 15.99 11.14
N GLY A 384 10.36 14.84 11.13
CA GLY A 384 9.80 13.53 11.54
C GLY A 384 8.41 13.15 10.98
N GLY A 385 8.01 13.65 9.81
CA GLY A 385 6.59 13.91 9.56
C GLY A 385 5.69 12.68 9.33
N LEU A 386 6.18 11.64 8.63
CA LEU A 386 5.41 10.39 8.45
C LEU A 386 5.28 9.62 9.77
N GLU A 387 6.34 9.60 10.56
CA GLU A 387 6.35 9.05 11.91
C GLU A 387 5.38 9.83 12.81
N GLN A 388 5.42 11.17 12.75
CA GLN A 388 4.52 12.05 13.49
C GLN A 388 3.06 11.82 13.08
N PHE A 389 2.76 11.68 11.79
CA PHE A 389 1.42 11.36 11.32
C PHE A 389 0.93 10.04 11.90
N LEU A 390 1.73 8.97 11.82
CA LEU A 390 1.35 7.68 12.39
C LEU A 390 1.17 7.76 13.91
N LYS A 391 2.00 8.53 14.61
CA LYS A 391 1.82 8.81 16.04
C LYS A 391 0.52 9.56 16.32
N GLN A 392 0.17 10.56 15.51
CA GLN A 392 -1.08 11.30 15.64
C GLN A 392 -2.29 10.39 15.38
N VAL A 393 -2.24 9.53 14.35
CA VAL A 393 -3.32 8.56 14.06
C VAL A 393 -3.43 7.52 15.18
N GLY A 394 -2.30 6.97 15.63
CA GLY A 394 -2.26 6.00 16.73
C GLY A 394 -2.82 6.59 18.02
N GLN A 395 -2.49 7.85 18.32
CA GLN A 395 -3.06 8.57 19.45
C GLN A 395 -4.56 8.84 19.27
N PHE A 396 -4.99 9.28 18.09
CA PHE A 396 -6.41 9.49 17.79
C PHE A 396 -7.23 8.21 17.97
N GLN A 397 -6.71 7.06 17.57
CA GLN A 397 -7.39 5.78 17.77
C GLN A 397 -7.50 5.39 19.24
N ARG A 398 -6.49 5.70 20.07
CA ARG A 398 -6.57 5.52 21.53
C ARG A 398 -7.56 6.49 22.18
N ASP A 399 -7.58 7.74 21.75
CA ASP A 399 -8.58 8.72 22.20
C ASP A 399 -10.00 8.23 21.88
N CYS A 400 -10.18 7.58 20.72
CA CYS A 400 -11.46 6.97 20.34
C CYS A 400 -11.86 5.75 21.18
N GLN A 401 -10.91 5.09 21.86
CA GLN A 401 -11.23 4.02 22.80
C GLN A 401 -11.59 4.58 24.17
N GLN A 402 -10.93 5.64 24.61
CA GLN A 402 -11.09 6.23 25.94
C GLN A 402 -12.31 7.15 26.05
N SER A 403 -12.70 7.80 24.96
CA SER A 403 -13.85 8.69 24.92
C SER A 403 -15.12 7.93 24.52
N SER A 404 -16.19 8.10 25.29
CA SER A 404 -17.51 7.60 24.89
C SER A 404 -18.07 8.33 23.66
N GLU A 405 -17.51 9.50 23.33
CA GLU A 405 -18.01 10.43 22.30
C GLU A 405 -17.31 10.22 20.96
N MET A 406 -16.02 9.95 20.97
CA MET A 406 -15.28 9.60 19.75
C MET A 406 -15.21 8.08 19.66
N ARG A 407 -15.95 7.44 18.77
CA ARG A 407 -15.90 5.98 18.56
C ARG A 407 -15.57 5.63 17.11
N HIS A 408 -14.57 6.31 16.55
CA HIS A 408 -14.17 6.19 15.15
C HIS A 408 -13.09 5.13 14.95
N ARG A 409 -12.96 4.65 13.71
CA ARG A 409 -11.92 3.69 13.32
C ARG A 409 -11.12 4.19 12.13
N VAL A 410 -9.84 3.83 12.09
CA VAL A 410 -8.93 4.21 11.02
C VAL A 410 -8.32 2.96 10.36
N LEU A 411 -8.38 2.95 9.03
CA LEU A 411 -7.70 1.99 8.17
C LEU A 411 -6.76 2.77 7.25
N ILE A 412 -5.49 2.34 7.17
CA ILE A 412 -4.46 2.96 6.32
C ILE A 412 -3.99 1.93 5.30
N THR A 413 -3.80 2.35 4.05
CA THR A 413 -3.05 1.59 3.04
C THR A 413 -1.71 2.25 2.74
N GLY A 414 -0.68 1.47 2.42
CA GLY A 414 0.63 2.04 2.02
C GLY A 414 1.57 1.05 1.33
N ARG A 415 2.69 1.54 0.80
CA ARG A 415 3.80 0.70 0.30
C ARG A 415 4.71 0.24 1.42
N THR A 416 5.16 -1.02 1.35
CA THR A 416 6.14 -1.62 2.28
C THR A 416 7.43 -0.77 2.37
N LEU A 417 7.88 -0.20 1.25
CA LEU A 417 9.09 0.63 1.17
C LEU A 417 8.98 1.97 1.93
N ALA A 418 7.79 2.54 2.05
CA ALA A 418 7.60 3.84 2.71
C ALA A 418 7.80 3.77 4.24
N LEU A 419 7.81 2.55 4.76
CA LEU A 419 7.94 2.25 6.18
C LEU A 419 9.38 1.88 6.57
N GLN A 420 10.26 1.69 5.58
CA GLN A 420 11.67 1.33 5.80
C GLN A 420 12.43 2.43 6.54
N GLY A 421 12.93 2.08 7.72
CA GLY A 421 13.75 2.95 8.57
C GLY A 421 13.01 3.56 9.76
N ILE A 422 11.68 3.45 9.82
CA ILE A 422 10.85 3.95 10.93
C ILE A 422 10.12 2.84 11.71
N GLU A 423 10.30 1.56 11.34
CA GLU A 423 9.54 0.43 11.93
C GLU A 423 9.68 0.33 13.45
N ARG A 424 10.87 0.63 13.99
CA ARG A 424 11.13 0.59 15.44
C ARG A 424 10.54 1.78 16.21
N GLN A 425 10.10 2.82 15.50
CA GLN A 425 9.58 4.07 16.07
C GLN A 425 8.06 4.21 15.87
N MET A 426 7.43 3.22 15.23
CA MET A 426 5.99 3.19 15.00
C MET A 426 5.20 2.99 16.30
N PRO A 427 3.93 3.44 16.34
CA PRO A 427 3.04 3.13 17.45
C PRO A 427 2.81 1.61 17.56
N ASP A 428 2.75 1.12 18.79
CA ASP A 428 2.55 -0.30 19.11
C ASP A 428 1.11 -0.80 18.90
N ASN A 429 0.17 0.11 18.62
CA ASN A 429 -1.23 -0.17 18.33
C ASN A 429 -1.54 -0.25 16.83
N LEU A 430 -0.54 -0.38 15.95
CA LEU A 430 -0.75 -0.69 14.53
C LEU A 430 -0.84 -2.20 14.33
N GLU A 431 -1.96 -2.66 13.79
CA GLU A 431 -2.14 -4.03 13.34
C GLU A 431 -1.80 -4.10 11.84
N ARG A 432 -0.66 -4.72 11.51
CA ARG A 432 -0.06 -4.65 10.17
C ARG A 432 -0.21 -5.95 9.39
N VAL A 433 -0.62 -5.84 8.12
CA VAL A 433 -0.74 -6.97 7.19
C VAL A 433 -0.17 -6.61 5.82
N GLU A 434 0.43 -7.58 5.13
CA GLU A 434 0.92 -7.43 3.76
C GLU A 434 0.07 -8.23 2.77
N ILE A 435 -0.45 -7.56 1.72
CA ILE A 435 -1.17 -8.21 0.62
C ILE A 435 -0.22 -9.10 -0.17
N GLN A 436 -0.60 -10.35 -0.37
CA GLN A 436 0.20 -11.35 -1.06
C GLN A 436 -0.02 -11.33 -2.58
N VAL A 437 0.85 -12.03 -3.32
CA VAL A 437 0.58 -12.43 -4.72
C VAL A 437 -0.70 -13.25 -4.79
N MET A 438 -1.45 -13.13 -5.88
CA MET A 438 -2.55 -14.06 -6.14
C MET A 438 -2.00 -15.48 -6.17
N ASP A 439 -2.61 -16.37 -5.39
CA ASP A 439 -2.40 -17.80 -5.54
C ASP A 439 -3.20 -18.34 -6.73
N ASP A 440 -3.12 -19.65 -6.96
CA ASP A 440 -3.80 -20.29 -8.09
C ASP A 440 -5.32 -20.13 -7.98
N GLU A 441 -5.85 -20.21 -6.77
CA GLU A 441 -7.27 -20.07 -6.49
C GLU A 441 -7.78 -18.67 -6.87
N LEU A 442 -7.13 -17.61 -6.39
CA LEU A 442 -7.51 -16.23 -6.70
C LEU A 442 -7.35 -15.90 -8.19
N GLN A 443 -6.29 -16.40 -8.83
CA GLN A 443 -6.11 -16.21 -10.27
C GLN A 443 -7.25 -16.86 -11.07
N GLN A 444 -7.69 -18.07 -10.69
CA GLN A 444 -8.82 -18.73 -11.34
C GLN A 444 -10.15 -17.99 -11.11
N GLN A 445 -10.37 -17.47 -9.90
CA GLN A 445 -11.54 -16.62 -9.64
C GLN A 445 -11.55 -15.38 -10.54
N TRP A 446 -10.38 -14.74 -10.71
CA TRP A 446 -10.24 -13.58 -11.59
C TRP A 446 -10.52 -13.95 -13.06
N LEU A 447 -9.97 -15.07 -13.53
CA LEU A 447 -10.21 -15.58 -14.89
C LEU A 447 -11.67 -15.94 -15.13
N SER A 448 -12.38 -16.47 -14.12
CA SER A 448 -13.83 -16.72 -14.23
C SER A 448 -14.61 -15.42 -14.44
N LYS A 449 -14.25 -14.35 -13.73
CA LYS A 449 -14.86 -13.02 -13.91
C LYS A 449 -14.51 -12.42 -15.29
N TRP A 450 -13.28 -12.58 -15.73
CA TRP A 450 -12.85 -12.20 -17.07
C TRP A 450 -13.64 -12.94 -18.17
N SER A 451 -13.85 -14.25 -18.00
CA SER A 451 -14.66 -15.08 -18.91
C SER A 451 -16.10 -14.61 -18.99
N ALA A 452 -16.68 -14.13 -17.89
CA ALA A 452 -18.03 -13.57 -17.91
C ALA A 452 -18.15 -12.30 -18.77
N LYS A 453 -17.05 -11.56 -18.98
CA LYS A 453 -17.03 -10.34 -19.80
C LYS A 453 -16.61 -10.57 -21.25
N PHE A 454 -15.65 -11.46 -21.48
CA PHE A 454 -15.03 -11.64 -22.81
C PHE A 454 -15.23 -13.03 -23.43
N GLY A 455 -15.94 -13.94 -22.75
CA GLY A 455 -16.26 -15.28 -23.21
C GLY A 455 -15.23 -16.34 -22.84
N ALA A 456 -15.69 -17.59 -22.82
CA ALA A 456 -14.88 -18.75 -22.44
C ALA A 456 -13.74 -19.04 -23.41
N GLU A 457 -13.94 -18.79 -24.71
CA GLU A 457 -12.94 -19.04 -25.75
C GLU A 457 -11.68 -18.19 -25.56
N LYS A 458 -11.86 -16.87 -25.45
CA LYS A 458 -10.74 -15.92 -25.25
C LYS A 458 -10.02 -16.16 -23.92
N THR A 459 -10.78 -16.53 -22.88
CA THR A 459 -10.21 -16.82 -21.56
C THR A 459 -9.41 -18.12 -21.56
N SER A 460 -9.92 -19.16 -22.22
CA SER A 460 -9.20 -20.43 -22.40
C SER A 460 -7.93 -20.23 -23.21
N ALA A 461 -7.98 -19.40 -24.26
CA ALA A 461 -6.80 -19.05 -25.04
C ALA A 461 -5.73 -18.34 -24.18
N PHE A 462 -6.13 -17.39 -23.32
CA PHE A 462 -5.21 -16.71 -22.41
C PHE A 462 -4.66 -17.65 -21.31
N GLN A 463 -5.48 -18.58 -20.79
CA GLN A 463 -5.02 -19.62 -19.88
C GLN A 463 -3.98 -20.53 -20.53
N ASN A 464 -4.22 -20.95 -21.77
CA ASN A 464 -3.25 -21.74 -22.54
C ASN A 464 -1.95 -20.97 -22.77
N PHE A 465 -2.03 -19.67 -23.06
CA PHE A 465 -0.87 -18.77 -23.15
C PHE A 465 -0.06 -18.75 -21.85
N LEU A 466 -0.71 -18.66 -20.68
CA LEU A 466 -0.01 -18.71 -19.39
C LEU A 466 0.56 -20.10 -19.08
N GLN A 467 -0.06 -21.18 -19.56
CA GLN A 467 0.38 -22.54 -19.30
C GLN A 467 1.49 -23.02 -20.24
N ASP A 468 1.60 -22.46 -21.44
CA ASP A 468 2.59 -22.85 -22.45
C ASP A 468 4.03 -22.84 -21.91
N GLU A 469 4.81 -23.86 -22.23
CA GLU A 469 6.21 -24.00 -21.76
C GLU A 469 7.12 -22.87 -22.23
N ARG A 470 6.80 -22.25 -23.38
CA ARG A 470 7.54 -21.11 -23.94
C ARG A 470 7.30 -19.82 -23.14
N CYS A 471 6.20 -19.73 -22.40
CA CYS A 471 5.94 -18.59 -21.52
C CYS A 471 6.88 -18.63 -20.30
N PRO A 472 7.69 -17.60 -20.04
CA PRO A 472 8.71 -17.67 -18.99
C PRO A 472 8.11 -17.78 -17.59
N LYS A 473 8.75 -18.59 -16.73
CA LYS A 473 8.28 -18.85 -15.37
C LYS A 473 8.00 -17.58 -14.57
N GLN A 474 8.83 -16.55 -14.75
CA GLN A 474 8.68 -15.26 -14.07
C GLN A 474 7.40 -14.50 -14.45
N VAL A 475 6.94 -14.64 -15.71
CA VAL A 475 5.64 -14.09 -16.14
C VAL A 475 4.50 -14.82 -15.40
N LYS A 476 4.60 -16.14 -15.25
CA LYS A 476 3.60 -16.98 -14.56
C LYS A 476 3.58 -16.78 -13.04
N SER A 477 4.75 -16.61 -12.43
CA SER A 477 4.93 -16.54 -10.97
C SER A 477 4.80 -15.12 -10.42
N ASP A 478 5.16 -14.10 -11.19
CA ASP A 478 5.27 -12.73 -10.69
C ASP A 478 4.22 -11.82 -11.36
N LEU A 479 4.31 -11.63 -12.68
CA LEU A 479 3.48 -10.64 -13.38
C LEU A 479 2.00 -11.03 -13.45
N ALA A 480 1.70 -12.28 -13.79
CA ALA A 480 0.32 -12.78 -13.87
C ALA A 480 -0.34 -12.98 -12.49
N ARG A 481 0.37 -12.68 -11.40
CA ARG A 481 -0.15 -12.78 -10.03
C ARG A 481 -0.45 -11.42 -9.39
N GLU A 482 -0.23 -10.33 -10.12
CA GLU A 482 -0.59 -8.98 -9.71
C GLU A 482 -1.84 -8.52 -10.46
N PRO A 483 -2.90 -8.02 -9.79
CA PRO A 483 -4.17 -7.69 -10.44
C PRO A 483 -4.03 -6.77 -11.66
N LEU A 484 -3.22 -5.71 -11.55
CA LEU A 484 -3.02 -4.76 -12.65
C LEU A 484 -2.29 -5.40 -13.84
N LEU A 485 -1.19 -6.11 -13.59
CA LEU A 485 -0.39 -6.73 -14.64
C LEU A 485 -1.10 -7.92 -15.28
N LEU A 486 -1.84 -8.70 -14.51
CA LEU A 486 -2.71 -9.77 -15.01
C LEU A 486 -3.76 -9.22 -15.98
N TYR A 487 -4.41 -8.10 -15.63
CA TYR A 487 -5.33 -7.41 -16.53
C TYR A 487 -4.63 -6.97 -17.83
N LEU A 488 -3.46 -6.35 -17.75
CA LEU A 488 -2.73 -5.89 -18.94
C LEU A 488 -2.32 -7.03 -19.85
N LEU A 489 -1.82 -8.14 -19.28
CA LEU A 489 -1.49 -9.36 -20.03
C LEU A 489 -2.72 -9.93 -20.73
N ALA A 490 -3.85 -10.04 -20.02
CA ALA A 490 -5.09 -10.55 -20.57
C ALA A 490 -5.64 -9.65 -21.70
N ALA A 491 -5.58 -8.33 -21.53
CA ALA A 491 -6.03 -7.35 -22.51
C ALA A 491 -5.15 -7.36 -23.78
N MET A 492 -3.82 -7.37 -23.63
CA MET A 492 -2.89 -7.43 -24.77
C MET A 492 -3.02 -8.74 -25.55
N HIS A 493 -3.20 -9.87 -24.86
CA HIS A 493 -3.45 -11.16 -25.50
C HIS A 493 -4.81 -11.18 -26.23
N ARG A 494 -5.87 -10.66 -25.59
CA ARG A 494 -7.21 -10.52 -26.20
C ARG A 494 -7.17 -9.74 -27.50
N ASP A 495 -6.34 -8.71 -27.56
CA ASP A 495 -6.21 -7.81 -28.70
C ASP A 495 -5.12 -8.28 -29.70
N GLY A 496 -4.55 -9.47 -29.49
CA GLY A 496 -3.60 -10.12 -30.40
C GLY A 496 -2.22 -9.46 -30.46
N ARG A 497 -1.90 -8.58 -29.50
CA ARG A 497 -0.62 -7.87 -29.39
C ARG A 497 0.47 -8.67 -28.69
N LEU A 498 0.07 -9.63 -27.86
CA LEU A 498 0.97 -10.53 -27.14
C LEU A 498 0.63 -11.97 -27.49
N LYS A 499 1.60 -12.70 -28.03
CA LYS A 499 1.48 -14.11 -28.42
C LYS A 499 2.57 -14.94 -27.76
N VAL A 500 2.37 -16.25 -27.68
CA VAL A 500 3.37 -17.15 -27.08
C VAL A 500 4.65 -17.17 -27.92
N GLU A 501 4.52 -17.06 -29.23
CA GLU A 501 5.65 -17.03 -30.16
C GLU A 501 6.62 -15.88 -29.87
N ASP A 502 6.12 -14.78 -29.29
CA ASP A 502 6.93 -13.60 -28.94
C ASP A 502 7.97 -13.92 -27.85
N PHE A 503 7.78 -15.00 -27.08
CA PHE A 503 8.73 -15.42 -26.04
C PHE A 503 9.76 -16.45 -26.51
N GLN A 504 9.70 -16.90 -27.77
CA GLN A 504 10.59 -17.94 -28.25
C GLN A 504 12.06 -17.46 -28.20
N GLY A 505 12.89 -18.18 -27.44
CA GLY A 505 14.31 -17.85 -27.28
C GLY A 505 14.59 -16.70 -26.31
N THR A 506 13.58 -16.19 -25.58
CA THR A 506 13.74 -15.13 -24.59
C THR A 506 14.06 -15.68 -23.21
N ASN A 507 14.94 -14.99 -22.47
CA ASN A 507 15.11 -15.22 -21.03
C ASN A 507 14.05 -14.43 -20.22
N SER A 508 14.06 -14.60 -18.89
CA SER A 508 13.02 -14.01 -18.04
C SER A 508 13.01 -12.47 -18.05
N THR A 509 14.19 -11.84 -18.07
CA THR A 509 14.34 -10.37 -18.18
C THR A 509 13.88 -9.86 -19.54
N GLN A 510 14.22 -10.54 -20.63
CA GLN A 510 13.80 -10.19 -21.99
C GLN A 510 12.29 -10.23 -22.15
N ALA A 511 11.64 -11.26 -21.59
CA ALA A 511 10.18 -11.36 -21.63
C ALA A 511 9.50 -10.26 -20.81
N LYS A 512 10.05 -9.90 -19.65
CA LYS A 512 9.57 -8.79 -18.83
C LYS A 512 9.62 -7.47 -19.63
N ILE A 513 10.74 -7.20 -20.30
CA ILE A 513 10.92 -6.02 -21.16
C ILE A 513 9.94 -6.02 -22.34
N LEU A 514 9.75 -7.17 -22.98
CA LEU A 514 8.79 -7.32 -24.08
C LEU A 514 7.37 -6.97 -23.62
N ILE A 515 6.95 -7.45 -22.45
CA ILE A 515 5.63 -7.16 -21.87
C ILE A 515 5.45 -5.66 -21.60
N TYR A 516 6.43 -5.00 -20.97
CA TYR A 516 6.34 -3.57 -20.70
C TYR A 516 6.34 -2.73 -21.99
N ASN A 517 7.21 -3.06 -22.94
CA ASN A 517 7.25 -2.43 -24.25
C ASN A 517 5.91 -2.56 -24.99
N GLN A 518 5.35 -3.79 -25.04
CA GLN A 518 4.06 -4.03 -25.66
C GLN A 518 2.92 -3.32 -24.94
N ALA A 519 2.94 -3.24 -23.61
CA ALA A 519 1.91 -2.55 -22.83
C ALA A 519 1.92 -1.04 -23.10
N VAL A 520 3.10 -0.41 -23.16
CA VAL A 520 3.23 1.00 -23.54
C VAL A 520 2.71 1.22 -24.98
N ASN A 521 3.16 0.39 -25.94
CA ASN A 521 2.71 0.49 -27.33
C ASN A 521 1.20 0.27 -27.49
N TRP A 522 0.63 -0.71 -26.78
CA TRP A 522 -0.80 -1.02 -26.83
C TRP A 522 -1.63 0.17 -26.35
N VAL A 523 -1.19 0.89 -25.32
CA VAL A 523 -1.90 2.09 -24.87
C VAL A 523 -1.72 3.27 -25.80
N LEU A 524 -0.54 3.46 -26.37
CA LEU A 524 -0.29 4.49 -27.37
C LEU A 524 -1.15 4.32 -28.64
N THR A 525 -1.48 3.07 -28.99
CA THR A 525 -2.16 2.74 -30.25
C THR A 525 -3.66 2.47 -30.10
N GLU A 526 -4.06 1.58 -29.19
CA GLU A 526 -5.45 1.08 -29.10
C GLU A 526 -6.32 1.90 -28.13
N GLN A 527 -5.81 2.19 -26.93
CA GLN A 527 -6.57 2.93 -25.90
C GLN A 527 -6.77 4.41 -26.28
N ARG A 528 -5.81 4.98 -27.03
CA ARG A 528 -5.87 6.37 -27.53
C ARG A 528 -7.10 6.64 -28.41
N SER A 529 -7.54 5.66 -29.22
CA SER A 529 -8.65 5.84 -30.16
C SER A 529 -10.04 5.89 -29.52
N LYS A 530 -10.19 5.35 -28.30
CA LYS A 530 -11.48 5.20 -27.60
C LYS A 530 -11.66 6.21 -26.46
N LEU A 531 -10.57 6.62 -25.80
CA LEU A 531 -10.58 7.62 -24.72
C LEU A 531 -10.41 9.05 -25.23
N LEU A 532 -9.85 9.24 -26.44
CA LEU A 532 -9.53 10.56 -26.97
C LEU A 532 -9.98 10.73 -28.40
N ASN A 533 -10.50 11.93 -28.66
CA ASN A 533 -10.41 12.49 -29.99
C ASN A 533 -8.93 12.54 -30.38
N ARG A 534 -8.55 11.94 -31.51
CA ARG A 534 -7.23 12.18 -32.13
C ARG A 534 -6.93 13.68 -32.25
N ASP A 535 -7.98 14.47 -32.43
CA ASP A 535 -7.99 15.94 -32.49
C ASP A 535 -7.50 16.65 -31.21
N LEU A 536 -7.48 15.97 -30.04
CA LEU A 536 -7.04 16.55 -28.75
C LEU A 536 -5.53 16.45 -28.51
N THR A 537 -4.79 15.73 -29.35
CA THR A 537 -3.33 15.60 -29.16
C THR A 537 -2.56 15.76 -30.46
N GLU A 538 -3.08 15.29 -31.60
CA GLU A 538 -2.43 15.31 -32.94
C GLU A 538 -1.00 14.70 -33.02
N PHE A 539 -0.31 14.46 -31.91
CA PHE A 539 1.04 13.90 -31.83
C PHE A 539 1.15 12.53 -32.51
N GLU A 540 2.27 12.25 -33.17
CA GLU A 540 2.58 10.92 -33.64
C GLU A 540 2.90 9.98 -32.45
N THR A 541 2.82 8.67 -32.68
CA THR A 541 3.10 7.66 -31.63
C THR A 541 4.52 7.79 -31.09
N GLU A 542 5.50 8.10 -31.94
CA GLU A 542 6.90 8.27 -31.56
C GLU A 542 7.11 9.52 -30.69
N ASP A 543 6.47 10.64 -31.02
CA ASP A 543 6.55 11.87 -30.21
C ASP A 543 5.98 11.66 -28.80
N LEU A 544 4.85 10.95 -28.70
CA LEU A 544 4.26 10.61 -27.41
C LEU A 544 5.15 9.66 -26.61
N ARG A 545 5.79 8.69 -27.27
CA ARG A 545 6.73 7.80 -26.60
C ARG A 545 7.92 8.59 -26.05
N HIS A 546 8.48 9.52 -26.82
CA HIS A 546 9.54 10.42 -26.35
C HIS A 546 9.08 11.27 -25.16
N ILE A 547 7.86 11.81 -25.18
CA ILE A 547 7.30 12.55 -24.04
C ILE A 547 7.22 11.65 -22.80
N LEU A 548 6.84 10.37 -22.97
CA LEU A 548 6.75 9.41 -21.88
C LEU A 548 8.11 8.97 -21.34
N THR A 549 9.13 8.81 -22.17
CA THR A 549 10.49 8.47 -21.73
C THR A 549 11.11 9.61 -20.93
N GLU A 550 10.91 10.86 -21.36
CA GLU A 550 11.30 12.06 -20.59
C GLU A 550 10.49 12.21 -19.30
N ALA A 551 9.18 11.92 -19.32
CA ALA A 551 8.36 11.90 -18.11
C ALA A 551 8.81 10.79 -17.13
N GLY A 552 9.14 9.60 -17.64
CA GLY A 552 9.72 8.49 -16.89
C GLY A 552 10.99 8.89 -16.14
N LEU A 553 11.91 9.52 -16.87
CA LEU A 553 13.14 10.07 -16.30
C LEU A 553 12.84 11.12 -15.22
N CYS A 554 11.98 12.11 -15.50
CA CYS A 554 11.62 13.15 -14.54
C CYS A 554 10.96 12.60 -13.26
N VAL A 555 10.12 11.57 -13.37
CA VAL A 555 9.48 10.93 -12.21
C VAL A 555 10.52 10.24 -11.34
N VAL A 556 11.43 9.48 -11.94
CA VAL A 556 12.55 8.87 -11.21
C VAL A 556 13.44 9.95 -10.57
N GLN A 557 13.76 11.00 -11.33
CA GLN A 557 14.50 12.18 -10.86
C GLN A 557 13.71 13.10 -9.91
N SER A 558 12.49 12.76 -9.55
CA SER A 558 11.71 13.45 -8.52
C SER A 558 11.49 12.58 -7.28
N GLY A 559 12.08 11.37 -7.25
CA GLY A 559 11.95 10.41 -6.16
C GLY A 559 11.02 9.22 -6.45
N GLY A 560 10.59 9.04 -7.70
CA GLY A 560 9.85 7.86 -8.16
C GLY A 560 8.34 7.88 -7.89
N GLU A 561 7.79 9.04 -7.52
CA GLU A 561 6.38 9.24 -7.18
C GLU A 561 5.70 10.14 -8.22
N CYS A 562 6.05 11.42 -8.28
CA CYS A 562 5.50 12.35 -9.28
C CYS A 562 6.57 13.32 -9.80
N ALA A 563 6.39 13.80 -11.03
CA ALA A 563 7.22 14.85 -11.64
C ALA A 563 6.39 16.12 -11.86
N PRO A 564 6.89 17.32 -11.51
CA PRO A 564 6.27 18.57 -11.94
C PRO A 564 6.22 18.66 -13.46
N VAL A 565 5.09 19.09 -14.02
CA VAL A 565 4.92 19.24 -15.47
C VAL A 565 5.96 20.21 -16.04
N ALA A 566 6.27 21.29 -15.32
CA ALA A 566 7.31 22.27 -15.70
C ALA A 566 8.71 21.64 -15.88
N MET A 567 9.03 20.58 -15.12
CA MET A 567 10.30 19.86 -15.27
C MET A 567 10.34 19.10 -16.60
N ILE A 568 9.21 18.51 -17.00
CA ILE A 568 9.07 17.79 -18.27
C ILE A 568 9.11 18.78 -19.43
N GLU A 569 8.38 19.90 -19.34
CA GLU A 569 8.40 20.97 -20.35
C GLU A 569 9.82 21.49 -20.60
N GLU A 570 10.59 21.74 -19.55
CA GLU A 570 11.97 22.23 -19.66
C GLU A 570 12.87 21.25 -20.43
N ARG A 571 12.73 19.93 -20.21
CA ARG A 571 13.51 18.92 -20.94
C ARG A 571 13.09 18.86 -22.41
N LEU A 572 11.80 18.98 -22.69
CA LEU A 572 11.25 18.95 -24.04
C LEU A 572 11.62 20.21 -24.87
N LYS A 573 12.01 21.33 -24.24
CA LYS A 573 12.42 22.57 -24.97
C LYS A 573 13.58 22.36 -25.95
N SER A 574 14.40 21.35 -25.71
CA SER A 574 15.56 21.05 -26.55
C SER A 574 15.18 20.35 -27.88
N ASN A 575 13.97 19.81 -27.99
CA ASN A 575 13.48 19.12 -29.17
C ASN A 575 12.49 20.02 -29.95
N ASN A 576 12.93 20.56 -31.09
CA ASN A 576 12.15 21.51 -31.90
C ASN A 576 10.82 20.92 -32.39
N SER A 577 10.78 19.61 -32.71
CA SER A 577 9.57 18.95 -33.23
C SER A 577 8.44 18.88 -32.21
N VAL A 578 8.74 18.34 -31.01
CA VAL A 578 7.79 18.23 -29.91
C VAL A 578 7.37 19.61 -29.40
N LYS A 579 8.27 20.59 -29.44
CA LYS A 579 7.98 21.99 -29.07
C LYS A 579 6.95 22.62 -30.01
N GLU A 580 7.15 22.52 -31.33
CA GLU A 580 6.21 23.06 -32.32
C GLU A 580 4.82 22.43 -32.16
N LEU A 581 4.76 21.12 -31.92
CA LEU A 581 3.51 20.40 -31.68
C LEU A 581 2.82 20.81 -30.37
N LEU A 582 3.57 21.02 -29.28
CA LEU A 582 3.02 21.53 -28.01
C LEU A 582 2.47 22.96 -28.15
N GLU A 583 3.18 23.83 -28.89
CA GLU A 583 2.73 25.20 -29.18
C GLU A 583 1.46 25.23 -30.07
N GLU A 584 1.35 24.29 -31.02
CA GLU A 584 0.15 24.13 -31.86
C GLU A 584 -1.05 23.58 -31.05
N ALA A 585 -0.84 22.57 -30.22
CA ALA A 585 -1.85 22.01 -29.33
C ALA A 585 -2.38 23.05 -28.33
N GLN A 586 -1.50 23.93 -27.81
CA GLN A 586 -1.89 25.00 -26.90
C GLN A 586 -2.80 26.05 -27.55
N LYS A 587 -2.60 26.34 -28.85
CA LYS A 587 -3.46 27.26 -29.62
C LYS A 587 -4.86 26.70 -29.86
N LYS A 588 -5.03 25.37 -29.91
CA LYS A 588 -6.30 24.69 -30.22
C LYS A 588 -7.13 24.35 -28.97
N ILE A 589 -6.49 23.91 -27.88
CA ILE A 589 -7.16 23.24 -26.75
C ILE A 589 -7.24 24.13 -25.50
N GLY A 590 -6.47 25.22 -25.45
CA GLY A 590 -6.39 26.07 -24.25
C GLY A 590 -5.42 25.48 -23.22
N ASP A 591 -5.82 25.43 -21.95
CA ASP A 591 -4.90 25.19 -20.83
C ASP A 591 -4.21 23.81 -20.86
N ASN A 592 -2.87 23.88 -20.94
CA ASN A 592 -1.88 22.84 -20.65
C ASN A 592 -1.97 21.51 -21.48
N PRO A 593 -1.61 21.54 -22.78
CA PRO A 593 -1.69 20.38 -23.67
C PRO A 593 -0.81 19.20 -23.26
N LEU A 594 0.37 19.45 -22.65
CA LEU A 594 1.24 18.41 -22.13
C LEU A 594 0.56 17.63 -20.99
N ARG A 595 -0.16 18.33 -20.11
CA ARG A 595 -0.94 17.72 -19.02
C ARG A 595 -2.03 16.80 -19.58
N ASN A 596 -2.73 17.23 -20.62
CA ASN A 596 -3.74 16.41 -21.28
C ASN A 596 -3.13 15.20 -22.00
N ALA A 597 -1.98 15.36 -22.68
CA ALA A 597 -1.26 14.25 -23.29
C ALA A 597 -0.80 13.23 -22.23
N LEU A 598 -0.23 13.67 -21.11
CA LEU A 598 0.24 12.79 -20.03
C LEU A 598 -0.93 12.10 -19.31
N ALA A 599 -2.03 12.80 -19.04
CA ALA A 599 -3.21 12.26 -18.33
C ALA A 599 -3.82 11.00 -18.98
N VAL A 600 -3.53 10.78 -20.26
CA VAL A 600 -3.99 9.65 -21.07
C VAL A 600 -3.20 8.37 -20.81
N PHE A 601 -1.90 8.49 -20.48
CA PHE A 601 -0.94 7.39 -20.61
C PHE A 601 -0.60 6.73 -19.28
N TYR A 602 -1.61 6.36 -18.51
CA TYR A 602 -1.43 5.93 -17.14
C TYR A 602 -0.77 6.99 -16.25
N LEU A 603 -0.79 8.27 -16.62
CA LEU A 603 -0.46 9.32 -15.66
C LEU A 603 -1.73 9.91 -15.07
N GLN A 604 -1.86 9.87 -13.75
CA GLN A 604 -2.87 10.66 -13.07
C GLN A 604 -2.29 12.02 -12.71
N GLN A 605 -3.16 12.99 -12.41
CA GLN A 605 -2.74 14.18 -11.69
C GLN A 605 -1.98 13.70 -10.45
N GLY A 606 -0.69 14.04 -10.39
CA GLY A 606 0.17 13.67 -9.28
C GLY A 606 -0.36 14.30 -8.00
N SER A 607 0.14 13.81 -6.87
CA SER A 607 -0.27 14.28 -5.55
C SER A 607 -0.18 15.82 -5.41
N LYS A 608 0.76 16.48 -6.11
CA LYS A 608 0.90 17.96 -6.12
C LYS A 608 0.20 18.62 -7.32
N GLU A 609 -0.38 19.80 -7.09
CA GLU A 609 -0.95 20.63 -8.15
C GLU A 609 0.10 20.92 -9.24
N GLY A 610 -0.22 20.60 -10.50
CA GLY A 610 0.71 20.73 -11.63
C GLY A 610 1.78 19.63 -11.76
N SER A 611 1.58 18.44 -11.17
CA SER A 611 2.47 17.28 -11.32
C SER A 611 1.79 16.07 -11.96
N VAL A 612 2.59 15.10 -12.43
CA VAL A 612 2.15 13.84 -13.05
C VAL A 612 2.82 12.63 -12.40
N GLU A 613 2.09 11.51 -12.26
CA GLU A 613 2.57 10.25 -11.68
C GLU A 613 2.11 9.05 -12.52
N PHE A 614 2.97 8.05 -12.72
CA PHE A 614 2.58 6.77 -13.34
C PHE A 614 1.74 5.90 -12.40
N VAL A 615 0.62 5.34 -12.90
CA VAL A 615 -0.27 4.40 -12.20
C VAL A 615 0.47 3.17 -11.66
N HIS A 616 1.60 2.81 -12.27
CA HIS A 616 2.48 1.77 -11.76
C HIS A 616 3.95 2.18 -11.90
N LYS A 617 4.70 2.14 -10.79
CA LYS A 617 6.11 2.52 -10.68
C LYS A 617 6.98 1.88 -11.77
N SER A 618 6.75 0.60 -12.07
CA SER A 618 7.56 -0.12 -13.05
C SER A 618 7.44 0.41 -14.48
N PHE A 619 6.34 1.10 -14.85
CA PHE A 619 6.28 1.80 -16.14
C PHE A 619 7.21 3.01 -16.15
N GLY A 620 7.22 3.81 -15.08
CA GLY A 620 8.16 4.94 -14.95
C GLY A 620 9.62 4.47 -14.95
N GLU A 621 9.93 3.38 -14.24
CA GLU A 621 11.27 2.77 -14.23
C GLU A 621 11.67 2.20 -15.59
N PHE A 622 10.73 1.56 -16.29
CA PHE A 622 10.96 1.03 -17.64
C PHE A 622 11.21 2.16 -18.66
N LEU A 623 10.37 3.19 -18.66
CA LEU A 623 10.51 4.36 -19.54
C LEU A 623 11.78 5.16 -19.23
N CYS A 624 12.17 5.26 -17.95
CA CYS A 624 13.46 5.82 -17.56
C CYS A 624 14.62 4.98 -18.10
N ALA A 625 14.54 3.65 -18.04
CA ALA A 625 15.56 2.78 -18.60
C ALA A 625 15.65 2.90 -20.13
N GLU A 626 14.52 3.03 -20.81
CA GLU A 626 14.46 3.31 -22.25
C GLU A 626 15.14 4.63 -22.61
N ARG A 627 14.85 5.70 -21.85
CA ARG A 627 15.53 6.99 -22.04
C ARG A 627 17.04 6.91 -21.84
N LEU A 628 17.48 6.19 -20.81
CA LEU A 628 18.91 5.97 -20.55
C LEU A 628 19.56 5.21 -21.70
N LYS A 629 18.91 4.15 -22.18
CA LYS A 629 19.39 3.31 -23.28
C LYS A 629 19.72 4.15 -24.52
N GLU A 630 18.83 5.06 -24.93
CA GLU A 630 19.05 5.98 -26.06
C GLU A 630 20.38 6.75 -25.93
N SER A 631 20.61 7.41 -24.79
CA SER A 631 21.87 8.16 -24.58
C SER A 631 23.10 7.25 -24.50
N LEU A 632 22.99 6.06 -23.91
CA LEU A 632 24.13 5.12 -23.86
C LEU A 632 24.51 4.63 -25.27
N GLU A 633 23.53 4.42 -26.16
CA GLU A 633 23.79 4.07 -27.56
C GLU A 633 24.45 5.25 -28.29
N GLU A 634 23.91 6.46 -28.17
CA GLU A 634 24.46 7.70 -28.74
C GLU A 634 25.93 7.96 -28.33
N TRP A 635 26.27 7.71 -27.06
CA TRP A 635 27.65 7.87 -26.55
C TRP A 635 28.66 6.97 -27.28
N THR A 636 28.22 5.91 -27.93
CA THR A 636 29.11 4.96 -28.61
C THR A 636 29.08 5.07 -30.14
N GLU A 637 28.23 5.95 -30.69
CA GLU A 637 28.16 6.15 -32.13
C GLU A 637 29.44 6.76 -32.69
N LEU A 638 29.88 6.27 -33.85
CA LEU A 638 31.08 6.74 -34.53
C LEU A 638 30.68 7.59 -35.73
N ARG A 639 31.42 8.68 -35.99
CA ARG A 639 31.20 9.49 -37.20
C ARG A 639 31.57 8.67 -38.44
N ASN A 640 30.69 8.66 -39.45
CA ASN A 640 30.79 7.87 -40.69
C ASN A 640 32.13 7.93 -41.47
N LYS A 641 33.05 8.88 -41.16
CA LYS A 641 34.37 9.03 -41.80
C LYS A 641 35.57 9.07 -40.84
N SER A 642 35.37 9.05 -39.52
CA SER A 642 36.46 9.13 -38.54
C SER A 642 36.24 8.16 -37.39
N LYS A 643 37.32 7.55 -36.85
CA LYS A 643 37.27 6.75 -35.61
C LYS A 643 36.95 7.58 -34.34
N ARG A 644 36.36 8.77 -34.48
CA ARG A 644 35.94 9.64 -33.38
C ARG A 644 34.46 9.44 -33.11
N PHE A 645 34.10 9.49 -31.83
CA PHE A 645 32.71 9.41 -31.38
C PHE A 645 31.91 10.64 -31.82
N ASN A 646 30.61 10.44 -32.03
CA ASN A 646 29.69 11.53 -32.37
C ASN A 646 29.56 12.51 -31.18
N THR A 647 29.26 11.97 -30.01
CA THR A 647 29.20 12.67 -28.72
C THR A 647 30.60 12.92 -28.17
N GLN A 648 30.95 14.19 -27.99
CA GLN A 648 32.24 14.60 -27.40
C GLN A 648 32.32 14.22 -25.92
N GLU A 649 33.53 14.19 -25.36
CA GLU A 649 33.74 13.83 -23.95
C GLU A 649 33.06 14.81 -22.98
N SER A 650 33.24 16.11 -23.18
CA SER A 650 32.58 17.14 -22.36
C SER A 650 31.04 17.10 -22.42
N GLN A 651 30.49 16.72 -23.58
CA GLN A 651 29.06 16.54 -23.75
C GLN A 651 28.56 15.31 -22.97
N MET A 652 29.26 14.17 -23.09
CA MET A 652 28.95 12.97 -22.31
C MET A 652 29.07 13.22 -20.81
N ASP A 653 30.11 13.93 -20.37
CA ASP A 653 30.30 14.28 -18.96
C ASP A 653 29.05 15.03 -18.43
N TRP A 654 28.56 16.02 -19.18
CA TRP A 654 27.32 16.72 -18.82
C TRP A 654 26.10 15.80 -18.82
N GLU A 655 25.92 14.97 -19.84
CA GLU A 655 24.77 14.06 -19.95
C GLU A 655 24.76 13.02 -18.82
N ILE A 656 25.92 12.57 -18.35
CA ILE A 656 26.02 11.73 -17.14
C ILE A 656 25.45 12.46 -15.92
N TYR A 657 25.83 13.72 -15.69
CA TYR A 657 25.26 14.50 -14.59
C TYR A 657 23.78 14.77 -14.79
N ASP A 658 23.34 15.02 -16.02
CA ASP A 658 21.94 15.31 -16.32
C ASP A 658 21.03 14.09 -16.09
N LEU A 659 21.48 12.90 -16.50
CA LEU A 659 20.70 11.66 -16.43
C LEU A 659 20.86 10.93 -15.07
N LEU A 660 22.09 10.86 -14.56
CA LEU A 660 22.47 10.02 -13.42
C LEU A 660 22.79 10.81 -12.15
N GLY A 661 22.76 12.15 -12.20
CA GLY A 661 23.07 13.02 -11.07
C GLY A 661 21.95 13.22 -10.04
N TYR A 662 20.81 12.53 -10.18
CA TYR A 662 19.70 12.65 -9.23
C TYR A 662 19.15 11.27 -8.85
N GLY A 663 19.37 10.87 -7.59
CA GLY A 663 18.86 9.62 -7.05
C GLY A 663 19.68 8.41 -7.48
N ALA A 664 19.44 7.29 -6.80
CA ALA A 664 20.08 6.02 -7.08
C ALA A 664 19.35 5.28 -8.20
N LEU A 665 20.08 4.66 -9.12
CA LEU A 665 19.46 3.68 -10.03
C LEU A 665 18.92 2.49 -9.23
N THR A 666 17.65 2.17 -9.45
CA THR A 666 17.03 0.97 -8.86
C THR A 666 17.50 -0.30 -9.58
N ALA A 667 17.37 -1.45 -8.93
CA ALA A 667 17.73 -2.72 -9.59
C ALA A 667 16.86 -2.97 -10.82
N GLU A 668 15.61 -2.55 -10.76
CA GLU A 668 14.63 -2.66 -11.83
C GLU A 668 15.03 -1.81 -13.04
N ILE A 669 15.42 -0.54 -12.84
CA ILE A 669 15.90 0.32 -13.94
C ILE A 669 17.13 -0.31 -14.60
N VAL A 670 18.10 -0.78 -13.80
CA VAL A 670 19.34 -1.37 -14.31
C VAL A 670 19.07 -2.68 -15.06
N GLU A 671 18.16 -3.52 -14.55
CA GLU A 671 17.72 -4.75 -15.21
C GLU A 671 17.06 -4.44 -16.57
N TYR A 672 16.12 -3.48 -16.60
CA TYR A 672 15.48 -3.06 -17.85
C TYR A 672 16.48 -2.48 -18.84
N LEU A 673 17.38 -1.61 -18.38
CA LEU A 673 18.39 -0.96 -19.20
C LEU A 673 19.31 -1.99 -19.87
N MET A 674 19.88 -2.91 -19.08
CA MET A 674 20.76 -3.95 -19.61
C MET A 674 20.02 -4.89 -20.56
N GLY A 675 18.77 -5.25 -20.28
CA GLY A 675 17.99 -6.06 -21.20
C GLY A 675 17.61 -5.31 -22.49
N LEU A 676 17.32 -4.01 -22.42
CA LEU A 676 17.02 -3.17 -23.59
C LEU A 676 18.26 -2.98 -24.49
N LEU A 677 19.44 -2.82 -23.91
CA LEU A 677 20.70 -2.72 -24.67
C LEU A 677 21.06 -4.04 -25.36
N THR A 678 20.80 -5.17 -24.70
CA THR A 678 21.24 -6.49 -25.17
C THR A 678 20.23 -7.19 -26.08
N THR A 679 18.99 -6.68 -26.14
CA THR A 679 17.93 -7.24 -26.99
C THR A 679 17.75 -6.38 -28.23
N PRO A 680 17.91 -6.92 -29.45
CA PRO A 680 17.68 -6.15 -30.67
C PRO A 680 16.21 -5.72 -30.77
N ALA A 681 15.98 -4.51 -31.29
CA ALA A 681 14.64 -3.92 -31.40
C ALA A 681 13.71 -4.73 -32.33
N VAL A 682 14.29 -5.37 -33.36
CA VAL A 682 13.59 -6.25 -34.31
C VAL A 682 14.43 -7.51 -34.54
N ALA A 683 13.77 -8.66 -34.61
CA ALA A 683 14.42 -9.94 -34.95
C ALA A 683 15.10 -9.84 -36.33
N GLY A 684 16.44 -9.88 -36.36
CA GLY A 684 17.25 -9.83 -37.59
C GLY A 684 18.05 -8.54 -37.78
N GLU A 685 17.84 -7.49 -36.97
CA GLU A 685 18.68 -6.29 -37.00
C GLU A 685 19.97 -6.45 -36.19
N LYS A 686 21.04 -5.75 -36.62
CA LYS A 686 22.28 -5.67 -35.85
C LYS A 686 22.04 -4.75 -34.65
N SER A 687 22.30 -5.24 -33.45
CA SER A 687 22.28 -4.42 -32.24
C SER A 687 23.22 -3.22 -32.40
N LEU A 688 22.72 -2.03 -32.05
CA LEU A 688 23.49 -0.79 -31.98
C LEU A 688 24.41 -0.76 -30.76
N PHE A 689 24.24 -1.70 -29.82
CA PHE A 689 24.98 -1.76 -28.58
C PHE A 689 26.46 -2.08 -28.79
N ARG A 690 27.32 -1.15 -28.38
CA ARG A 690 28.79 -1.24 -28.43
C ARG A 690 29.36 -1.33 -27.02
N PRO A 691 29.35 -2.52 -26.39
CA PRO A 691 29.63 -2.68 -24.97
C PRO A 691 31.05 -2.30 -24.57
N VAL A 692 32.04 -2.56 -25.43
CA VAL A 692 33.46 -2.30 -25.13
C VAL A 692 33.73 -0.79 -25.12
N GLU A 693 33.24 -0.08 -26.14
CA GLU A 693 33.35 1.37 -26.25
C GLU A 693 32.63 2.07 -25.10
N LEU A 694 31.40 1.62 -24.77
CA LEU A 694 30.66 2.17 -23.64
C LEU A 694 31.43 1.99 -22.33
N PHE A 695 31.93 0.77 -22.08
CA PHE A 695 32.71 0.44 -20.89
C PHE A 695 33.93 1.34 -20.75
N GLN A 696 34.73 1.51 -21.81
CA GLN A 696 35.93 2.34 -21.80
C GLN A 696 35.63 3.81 -21.52
N ARG A 697 34.56 4.36 -22.10
CA ARG A 697 34.17 5.76 -21.87
C ARG A 697 33.67 5.99 -20.46
N LEU A 698 32.83 5.10 -19.94
CA LEU A 698 32.35 5.16 -18.55
C LEU A 698 33.48 4.96 -17.54
N GLU A 699 34.43 4.08 -17.83
CA GLU A 699 35.61 3.85 -17.00
C GLU A 699 36.49 5.11 -16.96
N GLY A 700 36.69 5.78 -18.09
CA GLY A 700 37.37 7.07 -18.16
C GLY A 700 36.71 8.13 -17.27
N PHE A 701 35.38 8.27 -17.34
CA PHE A 701 34.62 9.16 -16.45
C PHE A 701 34.80 8.78 -14.98
N TYR A 702 34.66 7.49 -14.63
CA TYR A 702 34.79 7.00 -13.25
C TYR A 702 36.14 7.36 -12.65
N TRP A 703 37.23 7.23 -13.42
CA TRP A 703 38.57 7.61 -12.96
C TRP A 703 38.69 9.10 -12.68
N ARG A 704 38.26 9.94 -13.63
CA ARG A 704 38.26 11.40 -13.49
C ARG A 704 37.41 11.86 -12.31
N TRP A 705 36.28 11.20 -12.08
CA TRP A 705 35.41 11.43 -10.93
C TRP A 705 36.07 11.06 -9.60
N CYS A 706 36.75 9.90 -9.53
CA CYS A 706 37.45 9.48 -8.32
C CYS A 706 38.57 10.44 -7.90
N GLU A 707 39.17 11.14 -8.86
CA GLU A 707 40.21 12.16 -8.63
C GLU A 707 39.64 13.56 -8.35
N GLY A 708 38.30 13.72 -8.32
CA GLY A 708 37.63 14.98 -7.99
C GLY A 708 37.56 15.98 -9.13
N GLU A 709 37.92 15.61 -10.37
CA GLU A 709 38.00 16.53 -11.51
C GLU A 709 36.72 17.35 -11.71
N PHE A 710 35.57 16.70 -11.60
CA PHE A 710 34.29 17.32 -11.89
C PHE A 710 33.76 18.18 -10.74
N ILE A 711 34.06 17.87 -9.49
CA ILE A 711 33.58 18.70 -8.36
C ILE A 711 34.43 19.96 -8.20
N ASP A 712 35.71 19.89 -8.55
CA ASP A 712 36.69 20.98 -8.43
C ASP A 712 36.82 21.86 -9.69
N MET A 713 36.03 21.57 -10.73
CA MET A 713 36.03 22.31 -12.00
C MET A 713 35.61 23.79 -11.85
N LEU A 714 36.30 24.70 -12.53
CA LEU A 714 36.04 26.15 -12.57
C LEU A 714 35.72 26.63 -14.00
N PRO A 715 34.91 27.70 -14.20
CA PRO A 715 34.30 28.56 -13.18
C PRO A 715 32.98 28.02 -12.59
N GLU A 716 32.26 27.15 -13.30
CA GLU A 716 31.08 26.42 -12.82
C GLU A 716 31.29 24.93 -13.09
N SER A 717 31.10 24.10 -12.06
CA SER A 717 31.23 22.66 -12.20
C SER A 717 29.96 21.97 -12.69
N TRP A 718 30.06 20.78 -13.30
CA TRP A 718 28.87 20.03 -13.74
C TRP A 718 27.87 19.70 -12.64
N PRO A 719 28.29 19.25 -11.43
CA PRO A 719 27.35 19.07 -10.34
C PRO A 719 26.71 20.40 -9.90
N GLN A 720 27.41 21.54 -9.98
CA GLN A 720 26.83 22.87 -9.69
C GLN A 720 25.75 23.24 -10.71
N LYS A 721 26.04 23.05 -12.01
CA LYS A 721 25.09 23.32 -13.09
C LYS A 721 23.82 22.48 -12.94
N LYS A 722 23.96 21.17 -12.69
CA LYS A 722 22.81 20.28 -12.47
C LYS A 722 22.04 20.65 -11.20
N MET A 723 22.72 21.01 -10.12
CA MET A 723 22.09 21.51 -8.89
C MET A 723 21.20 22.72 -9.16
N ARG A 724 21.71 23.70 -9.91
CA ARG A 724 20.95 24.91 -10.25
C ARG A 724 19.69 24.56 -11.06
N LEU A 725 19.83 23.74 -12.11
CA LEU A 725 18.70 23.31 -12.92
C LEU A 725 17.61 22.63 -12.08
N LEU A 726 18.00 21.68 -11.22
CA LEU A 726 17.04 20.97 -10.36
C LEU A 726 16.39 21.90 -9.35
N ARG A 727 17.14 22.82 -8.74
CA ARG A 727 16.58 23.84 -7.85
C ARG A 727 15.59 24.75 -8.56
N GLU A 728 15.86 25.07 -9.83
CA GLU A 728 14.96 25.88 -10.64
C GLU A 728 13.69 25.15 -11.07
N GLN A 729 13.82 23.88 -11.48
CA GLN A 729 12.72 23.03 -11.94
C GLN A 729 11.80 22.58 -10.80
N LEU A 730 12.37 22.41 -9.60
CA LEU A 730 11.67 21.90 -8.42
C LEU A 730 11.40 23.02 -7.39
N LYS A 731 11.39 24.30 -7.79
CA LYS A 731 11.17 25.48 -6.89
C LYS A 731 9.96 25.33 -5.97
N THR A 732 8.91 24.64 -6.42
CA THR A 732 7.66 24.39 -5.68
C THR A 732 7.73 23.15 -4.76
N GLN A 733 8.81 22.36 -4.83
CA GLN A 733 9.02 21.21 -3.96
C GLN A 733 9.96 21.57 -2.80
N VAL A 734 9.49 21.36 -1.57
CA VAL A 734 10.23 21.62 -0.33
C VAL A 734 11.60 20.91 -0.25
N LYS A 735 11.83 19.84 -1.04
CA LYS A 735 13.11 19.09 -1.10
C LYS A 735 14.26 19.79 -1.83
N THR A 736 14.05 20.93 -2.51
CA THR A 736 15.14 21.59 -3.26
C THR A 736 16.21 22.24 -2.41
N GLN A 737 15.90 22.53 -1.14
CA GLN A 737 16.85 23.16 -0.20
C GLN A 737 17.93 22.16 0.28
N ASP A 738 17.65 20.86 0.30
CA ASP A 738 18.58 19.78 0.70
C ASP A 738 19.39 19.19 -0.46
N LEU A 739 19.20 19.67 -1.69
CA LEU A 739 20.06 19.28 -2.82
C LEU A 739 21.41 19.97 -2.69
N GLY A 740 22.35 19.24 -2.09
CA GLY A 740 23.75 19.61 -1.98
C GLY A 740 24.55 19.21 -3.22
N LEU A 741 25.58 20.01 -3.52
CA LEU A 741 26.51 19.77 -4.62
C LEU A 741 27.09 18.35 -4.62
N ARG A 742 27.59 17.91 -3.46
CA ARG A 742 28.19 16.58 -3.27
C ARG A 742 27.20 15.45 -3.51
N LYS A 743 25.92 15.66 -3.20
CA LYS A 743 24.88 14.63 -3.38
C LYS A 743 24.69 14.30 -4.86
N ILE A 744 24.68 15.31 -5.72
CA ILE A 744 24.58 15.14 -7.17
C ILE A 744 25.82 14.43 -7.71
N ASP A 745 26.99 14.85 -7.23
CA ASP A 745 28.27 14.25 -7.62
C ASP A 745 28.36 12.77 -7.22
N ILE A 746 27.95 12.44 -5.99
CA ILE A 746 27.90 11.06 -5.50
C ILE A 746 26.93 10.20 -6.32
N TYR A 747 25.74 10.72 -6.65
CA TYR A 747 24.80 9.95 -7.48
C TYR A 747 25.37 9.69 -8.87
N ALA A 748 25.93 10.70 -9.53
CA ALA A 748 26.52 10.53 -10.86
C ALA A 748 27.61 9.45 -10.86
N GLY A 749 28.59 9.57 -9.95
CA GLY A 749 29.70 8.61 -9.88
C GLY A 749 29.29 7.20 -9.47
N LEU A 750 28.43 7.06 -8.44
CA LEU A 750 27.99 5.73 -7.99
C LEU A 750 27.05 5.06 -8.99
N ASN A 751 26.22 5.81 -9.71
CA ASN A 751 25.39 5.25 -10.79
C ASN A 751 26.27 4.80 -11.98
N VAL A 752 27.30 5.55 -12.34
CA VAL A 752 28.30 5.09 -13.34
C VAL A 752 29.01 3.83 -12.86
N MET A 753 29.38 3.75 -11.57
CA MET A 753 29.95 2.53 -10.99
C MET A 753 29.01 1.33 -11.12
N ILE A 754 27.70 1.50 -10.90
CA ILE A 754 26.69 0.44 -11.11
C ILE A 754 26.71 -0.03 -12.56
N LEU A 755 26.70 0.89 -13.53
CA LEU A 755 26.75 0.54 -14.96
C LEU A 755 28.05 -0.22 -15.32
N LEU A 756 29.19 0.19 -14.76
CA LEU A 756 30.47 -0.50 -14.96
C LEU A 756 30.47 -1.92 -14.36
N LEU A 757 29.86 -2.11 -13.19
CA LEU A 757 29.70 -3.43 -12.56
C LEU A 757 28.84 -4.36 -13.41
N GLU A 758 27.76 -3.86 -13.99
CA GLU A 758 26.87 -4.66 -14.85
C GLU A 758 27.49 -4.95 -16.22
N LEU A 759 28.18 -3.98 -16.83
CA LEU A 759 28.94 -4.20 -18.05
C LEU A 759 30.08 -5.20 -17.83
N HIS A 760 30.76 -5.12 -16.68
CA HIS A 760 31.76 -6.11 -16.28
C HIS A 760 31.13 -7.51 -16.23
N ARG A 761 30.00 -7.67 -15.53
CA ARG A 761 29.30 -8.96 -15.44
C ARG A 761 28.89 -9.48 -16.83
N TYR A 762 28.32 -8.61 -17.67
CA TYR A 762 27.97 -8.92 -19.05
C TYR A 762 29.18 -9.41 -19.87
N GLY A 763 30.34 -8.77 -19.69
CA GLY A 763 31.58 -9.16 -20.35
C GLY A 763 32.16 -10.47 -19.82
N GLN A 764 32.08 -10.74 -18.51
CA GLN A 764 32.62 -11.96 -17.90
C GLN A 764 31.86 -13.23 -18.30
N GLU A 765 30.61 -13.10 -18.75
CA GLU A 765 29.80 -14.21 -19.28
C GLU A 765 30.15 -14.58 -20.73
N ARG A 766 31.00 -13.80 -21.42
CA ARG A 766 31.33 -13.98 -22.85
C ARG A 766 32.83 -14.05 -23.06
N ASP A 767 33.32 -15.17 -23.57
CA ASP A 767 34.77 -15.40 -23.76
C ASP A 767 35.45 -14.31 -24.61
N GLU A 768 34.77 -13.78 -25.63
CA GLU A 768 35.29 -12.72 -26.53
C GLU A 768 35.47 -11.34 -25.86
N LEU A 769 34.74 -11.09 -24.76
CA LEU A 769 34.71 -9.81 -24.04
C LEU A 769 35.44 -9.85 -22.69
N LYS A 770 35.70 -11.06 -22.17
CA LYS A 770 36.21 -11.30 -20.81
C LYS A 770 37.46 -10.50 -20.47
N ASP A 771 38.40 -10.40 -21.41
CA ASP A 771 39.66 -9.66 -21.22
C ASP A 771 39.55 -8.15 -21.51
N LYS A 772 38.49 -7.74 -22.23
CA LYS A 772 38.28 -6.35 -22.65
C LYS A 772 37.45 -5.55 -21.65
N MET A 773 36.64 -6.22 -20.83
CA MET A 773 35.67 -5.61 -19.92
C MET A 773 35.87 -6.13 -18.48
N VAL A 774 37.01 -5.78 -17.90
CA VAL A 774 37.31 -6.08 -16.49
C VAL A 774 37.34 -4.78 -15.70
N PHE A 775 36.34 -4.58 -14.85
CA PHE A 775 36.28 -3.40 -14.00
C PHE A 775 37.01 -3.63 -12.69
N TYR A 776 37.92 -2.73 -12.37
CA TYR A 776 38.67 -2.73 -11.12
C TYR A 776 38.36 -1.45 -10.35
N PRO A 777 37.38 -1.42 -9.44
CA PRO A 777 37.01 -0.20 -8.71
C PRO A 777 38.17 0.47 -7.95
N CYS A 778 39.16 -0.33 -7.50
CA CYS A 778 40.37 0.15 -6.81
C CYS A 778 41.62 0.19 -7.71
N GLY A 779 41.45 0.08 -9.02
CA GLY A 779 42.53 0.10 -10.02
C GLY A 779 43.05 -1.29 -10.37
N LYS A 780 43.69 -1.40 -11.54
CA LYS A 780 44.21 -2.67 -12.03
C LYS A 780 45.50 -3.04 -11.29
N PRO A 781 45.63 -4.26 -10.73
CA PRO A 781 46.88 -4.70 -10.13
C PRO A 781 48.03 -4.64 -11.16
N ASN A 782 49.18 -4.13 -10.73
CA ASN A 782 50.41 -4.16 -11.53
C ASN A 782 50.99 -5.60 -11.61
N ALA A 783 52.10 -5.78 -12.31
CA ALA A 783 52.75 -7.09 -12.47
C ALA A 783 53.18 -7.75 -11.14
N GLU A 784 53.31 -6.97 -10.06
CA GLU A 784 53.60 -7.45 -8.70
C GLU A 784 52.33 -7.72 -7.86
N GLY A 785 51.14 -7.53 -8.44
CA GLY A 785 49.86 -7.68 -7.73
C GLY A 785 49.48 -6.51 -6.82
N LYS A 786 50.17 -5.36 -6.90
CA LYS A 786 49.86 -4.16 -6.11
C LYS A 786 48.90 -3.24 -6.87
N LEU A 787 47.93 -2.69 -6.14
CA LEU A 787 47.03 -1.65 -6.62
C LEU A 787 47.73 -0.28 -6.59
N ASP A 788 47.36 0.61 -7.52
CA ASP A 788 47.76 2.01 -7.51
C ASP A 788 47.19 2.73 -6.28
N ASP A 789 45.93 2.44 -5.94
CA ASP A 789 45.26 2.94 -4.76
C ASP A 789 44.28 1.93 -4.17
N ALA A 790 44.80 1.11 -3.25
CA ALA A 790 44.00 0.13 -2.53
C ALA A 790 42.86 0.74 -1.69
N SER A 791 42.95 2.02 -1.28
CA SER A 791 41.98 2.65 -0.38
C SER A 791 40.91 3.46 -1.11
N ARG A 792 40.93 3.49 -2.45
CA ARG A 792 40.00 4.26 -3.28
C ARG A 792 38.54 3.97 -2.93
N LEU A 793 38.14 2.69 -2.93
CA LEU A 793 36.77 2.32 -2.58
C LEU A 793 36.40 2.67 -1.14
N LEU A 794 37.32 2.56 -0.19
CA LEU A 794 37.07 2.98 1.20
C LEU A 794 36.79 4.49 1.29
N ARG A 795 37.52 5.32 0.53
CA ARG A 795 37.23 6.75 0.43
C ARG A 795 35.88 7.01 -0.22
N LEU A 796 35.51 6.27 -1.27
CA LEU A 796 34.18 6.38 -1.89
C LEU A 796 33.06 6.00 -0.93
N ILE A 797 33.24 4.95 -0.13
CA ILE A 797 32.29 4.58 0.94
C ILE A 797 32.14 5.74 1.93
N GLY A 798 33.24 6.32 2.39
CA GLY A 798 33.22 7.49 3.28
C GLY A 798 32.60 8.74 2.63
N TYR A 799 32.89 8.99 1.36
CA TYR A 799 32.34 10.11 0.58
C TYR A 799 30.82 9.99 0.42
N SER A 800 30.33 8.77 0.19
CA SER A 800 28.90 8.49 0.04
C SER A 800 28.07 8.78 1.30
N CYS A 801 28.69 8.85 2.48
CA CYS A 801 28.00 9.15 3.74
C CYS A 801 27.31 10.52 3.71
N CYS A 802 27.71 11.43 2.81
CA CYS A 802 27.01 12.70 2.59
C CYS A 802 25.56 12.53 2.08
N VAL A 803 25.20 11.36 1.54
CA VAL A 803 23.83 11.05 1.08
C VAL A 803 23.02 10.31 2.16
N GLY A 804 23.69 9.81 3.22
CA GLY A 804 23.12 9.13 4.37
C GLY A 804 24.10 8.12 4.97
N ASP A 805 23.87 7.68 6.21
CA ASP A 805 24.78 6.80 6.99
C ASP A 805 25.17 5.49 6.28
N PHE A 806 24.39 5.06 5.29
CA PHE A 806 24.62 3.87 4.47
C PHE A 806 24.52 4.15 2.96
N GLY A 807 24.82 5.38 2.53
CA GLY A 807 24.63 5.83 1.14
C GLY A 807 25.20 4.86 0.10
N PHE A 808 26.46 4.45 0.24
CA PHE A 808 27.08 3.49 -0.67
C PHE A 808 26.33 2.15 -0.73
N LEU A 809 25.91 1.61 0.42
CA LEU A 809 25.22 0.32 0.46
C LEU A 809 23.81 0.39 -0.14
N GLN A 810 23.10 1.49 0.11
CA GLN A 810 21.77 1.72 -0.45
C GLN A 810 21.81 1.80 -1.98
N ILE A 811 22.87 2.40 -2.52
CA ILE A 811 23.04 2.65 -3.96
C ILE A 811 23.68 1.44 -4.64
N VAL A 812 24.90 1.07 -4.24
CA VAL A 812 25.76 0.11 -4.95
C VAL A 812 25.72 -1.29 -4.33
N GLY A 813 25.38 -1.42 -3.05
CA GLY A 813 25.58 -2.65 -2.26
C GLY A 813 24.96 -3.93 -2.87
N ARG A 814 23.86 -3.82 -3.62
CA ARG A 814 23.20 -4.95 -4.30
C ARG A 814 23.91 -5.40 -5.59
N PHE A 815 24.71 -4.52 -6.20
CA PHE A 815 25.34 -4.70 -7.52
C PHE A 815 26.78 -5.23 -7.42
N LEU A 816 27.33 -5.41 -6.22
CA LEU A 816 28.71 -5.84 -6.00
C LEU A 816 28.98 -7.33 -6.31
N SER A 817 28.04 -8.06 -6.90
CA SER A 817 28.25 -9.47 -7.24
C SER A 817 29.26 -9.60 -8.39
N GLY A 818 30.21 -10.51 -8.23
CA GLY A 818 31.29 -10.75 -9.20
C GLY A 818 32.38 -9.67 -9.25
N VAL A 819 32.29 -8.61 -8.44
CA VAL A 819 33.24 -7.48 -8.48
C VAL A 819 34.68 -7.91 -8.22
N ASN A 820 35.65 -7.25 -8.86
CA ASN A 820 37.06 -7.45 -8.59
C ASN A 820 37.62 -6.42 -7.59
N LEU A 821 37.82 -6.85 -6.34
CA LEU A 821 38.35 -6.10 -5.21
C LEU A 821 39.62 -6.76 -4.65
N SER A 822 40.37 -7.49 -5.48
CA SER A 822 41.62 -8.13 -5.05
C SER A 822 42.61 -7.10 -4.53
N GLY A 823 43.17 -7.33 -3.34
CA GLY A 823 44.11 -6.42 -2.69
C GLY A 823 43.51 -5.12 -2.13
N ALA A 824 42.19 -4.93 -2.24
CA ALA A 824 41.54 -3.69 -1.79
C ALA A 824 41.66 -3.51 -0.26
N ASN A 825 41.84 -2.26 0.17
CA ASN A 825 41.77 -1.87 1.56
C ASN A 825 40.33 -1.46 1.92
N LEU A 826 39.67 -2.31 2.70
CA LEU A 826 38.30 -2.17 3.18
C LEU A 826 38.24 -2.34 4.71
N ARG A 827 39.33 -1.97 5.41
CA ARG A 827 39.42 -2.08 6.87
C ARG A 827 38.33 -1.23 7.52
N GLY A 828 37.52 -1.84 8.39
CA GLY A 828 36.41 -1.17 9.06
C GLY A 828 35.27 -0.71 8.14
N ALA A 829 35.30 -1.08 6.84
CA ALA A 829 34.26 -0.69 5.90
C ALA A 829 32.90 -1.27 6.31
N ASN A 830 31.83 -0.50 6.10
CA ASN A 830 30.48 -1.01 6.29
C ASN A 830 29.96 -1.64 5.00
N LEU A 831 29.79 -2.95 5.03
CA LEU A 831 29.33 -3.83 3.96
C LEU A 831 28.22 -4.78 4.47
N ASN A 832 27.49 -4.38 5.52
CA ASN A 832 26.39 -5.17 6.06
C ASN A 832 25.32 -5.41 4.98
N GLY A 833 24.87 -6.67 4.83
CA GLY A 833 23.86 -7.06 3.84
C GLY A 833 24.28 -6.92 2.37
N ALA A 834 25.52 -6.54 2.07
CA ALA A 834 25.98 -6.36 0.68
C ALA A 834 25.96 -7.69 -0.10
N ASN A 835 25.71 -7.61 -1.40
CA ASN A 835 25.80 -8.76 -2.30
C ASN A 835 27.19 -8.82 -2.92
N LEU A 836 28.11 -9.54 -2.27
CA LEU A 836 29.47 -9.82 -2.72
C LEU A 836 29.61 -11.26 -3.26
N SER A 837 28.52 -11.86 -3.73
CA SER A 837 28.56 -13.23 -4.24
C SER A 837 29.49 -13.31 -5.44
N ARG A 838 30.33 -14.35 -5.47
CA ARG A 838 31.37 -14.57 -6.49
C ARG A 838 32.38 -13.41 -6.66
N ALA A 839 32.40 -12.42 -5.75
CA ALA A 839 33.37 -11.34 -5.80
C ALA A 839 34.79 -11.88 -5.63
N ASN A 840 35.76 -11.24 -6.29
CA ASN A 840 37.17 -11.48 -6.05
C ASN A 840 37.68 -10.52 -4.98
N LEU A 841 37.92 -11.01 -3.77
CA LEU A 841 38.45 -10.31 -2.60
C LEU A 841 39.78 -10.93 -2.16
N SER A 842 40.51 -11.60 -3.07
CA SER A 842 41.79 -12.22 -2.74
C SER A 842 42.77 -11.18 -2.21
N ASP A 843 43.48 -11.51 -1.13
CA ASP A 843 44.45 -10.63 -0.48
C ASP A 843 43.89 -9.26 -0.02
N ALA A 844 42.56 -9.10 0.05
CA ALA A 844 41.93 -7.87 0.51
C ALA A 844 42.10 -7.65 2.03
N TYR A 845 42.19 -6.40 2.45
CA TYR A 845 42.28 -6.01 3.87
C TYR A 845 40.88 -5.65 4.39
N LEU A 846 40.24 -6.58 5.10
CA LEU A 846 38.88 -6.49 5.66
C LEU A 846 38.88 -6.50 7.20
N GLY A 847 40.01 -6.18 7.83
CA GLY A 847 40.14 -6.20 9.29
C GLY A 847 39.08 -5.32 9.95
N GLY A 848 38.30 -5.88 10.88
CA GLY A 848 37.21 -5.16 11.56
C GLY A 848 36.06 -4.69 10.67
N ALA A 849 35.96 -5.11 9.40
CA ALA A 849 34.87 -4.73 8.52
C ALA A 849 33.51 -5.25 9.02
N TYR A 850 32.44 -4.51 8.73
CA TYR A 850 31.08 -4.90 9.04
C TYR A 850 30.44 -5.62 7.85
N LEU A 851 30.21 -6.93 7.95
CA LEU A 851 29.71 -7.83 6.90
C LEU A 851 28.54 -8.68 7.41
N ASN A 852 27.80 -8.22 8.42
CA ASN A 852 26.68 -8.97 8.99
C ASN A 852 25.61 -9.17 7.92
N GLY A 853 25.14 -10.41 7.77
CA GLY A 853 24.15 -10.79 6.75
C GLY A 853 24.61 -10.63 5.28
N ALA A 854 25.87 -10.28 5.02
CA ALA A 854 26.35 -10.13 3.65
C ALA A 854 26.34 -11.45 2.88
N ASN A 855 26.07 -11.40 1.57
CA ASN A 855 26.17 -12.57 0.70
C ASN A 855 27.57 -12.63 0.07
N LEU A 856 28.42 -13.53 0.55
CA LEU A 856 29.77 -13.83 0.07
C LEU A 856 29.84 -15.22 -0.59
N SER A 857 28.70 -15.76 -1.03
CA SER A 857 28.66 -17.12 -1.57
C SER A 857 29.51 -17.24 -2.83
N GLY A 858 30.38 -18.25 -2.86
CA GLY A 858 31.36 -18.44 -3.94
C GLY A 858 32.40 -17.34 -4.09
N ALA A 859 32.50 -16.38 -3.18
CA ALA A 859 33.50 -15.31 -3.25
C ALA A 859 34.92 -15.88 -3.06
N ASN A 860 35.91 -15.26 -3.71
CA ASN A 860 37.32 -15.57 -3.50
C ASN A 860 37.89 -14.64 -2.44
N LEU A 861 38.13 -15.15 -1.23
CA LEU A 861 38.75 -14.47 -0.09
C LEU A 861 40.10 -15.10 0.27
N SER A 862 40.75 -15.79 -0.69
CA SER A 862 42.03 -16.44 -0.46
C SER A 862 43.08 -15.41 -0.04
N GLY A 863 43.82 -15.69 1.05
CA GLY A 863 44.81 -14.76 1.60
C GLY A 863 44.25 -13.47 2.23
N ALA A 864 42.93 -13.23 2.20
CA ALA A 864 42.34 -12.01 2.72
C ALA A 864 42.49 -11.89 4.25
N ASN A 865 42.63 -10.65 4.74
CA ASN A 865 42.67 -10.37 6.16
C ASN A 865 41.29 -9.92 6.68
N LEU A 866 40.55 -10.84 7.30
CA LEU A 866 39.27 -10.59 7.97
C LEU A 866 39.38 -10.58 9.51
N SER A 867 40.57 -10.28 10.06
CA SER A 867 40.77 -10.30 11.51
C SER A 867 39.79 -9.37 12.22
N GLY A 868 39.02 -9.88 13.18
CA GLY A 868 38.02 -9.09 13.92
C GLY A 868 36.80 -8.65 13.11
N ALA A 869 36.61 -9.13 11.88
CA ALA A 869 35.46 -8.74 11.05
C ALA A 869 34.13 -9.25 11.63
N TYR A 870 33.05 -8.48 11.43
CA TYR A 870 31.70 -8.84 11.86
C TYR A 870 30.95 -9.56 10.74
N LEU A 871 30.77 -10.87 10.86
CA LEU A 871 30.20 -11.77 9.82
C LEU A 871 28.98 -12.53 10.35
N SER A 872 28.25 -11.99 11.33
CA SER A 872 27.13 -12.70 11.93
C SER A 872 26.02 -12.90 10.89
N GLY A 873 25.56 -14.15 10.73
CA GLY A 873 24.57 -14.53 9.72
C GLY A 873 25.00 -14.38 8.25
N ALA A 874 26.27 -14.06 7.97
CA ALA A 874 26.75 -13.92 6.59
C ALA A 874 26.72 -15.26 5.83
N ASN A 875 26.51 -15.20 4.51
CA ASN A 875 26.53 -16.37 3.64
C ASN A 875 27.89 -16.51 2.95
N LEU A 876 28.74 -17.39 3.46
CA LEU A 876 30.06 -17.78 2.92
C LEU A 876 30.02 -19.16 2.25
N SER A 877 28.84 -19.63 1.84
CA SER A 877 28.70 -20.96 1.23
C SER A 877 29.57 -21.07 -0.02
N ARG A 878 30.38 -22.13 -0.11
CA ARG A 878 31.35 -22.36 -1.19
C ARG A 878 32.37 -21.23 -1.42
N ALA A 879 32.56 -20.33 -0.46
CA ALA A 879 33.59 -19.29 -0.56
C ALA A 879 35.00 -19.90 -0.48
N TYR A 880 35.97 -19.30 -1.16
CA TYR A 880 37.38 -19.66 -1.08
C TYR A 880 38.07 -18.83 -0.01
N LEU A 881 38.45 -19.44 1.10
CA LEU A 881 39.06 -18.80 2.27
C LEU A 881 40.44 -19.40 2.57
N CYS A 882 41.08 -20.00 1.56
CA CYS A 882 42.38 -20.65 1.70
C CYS A 882 43.39 -19.63 2.25
N ARG A 883 44.05 -19.98 3.37
CA ARG A 883 45.01 -19.12 4.07
C ARG A 883 44.49 -17.73 4.50
N ALA A 884 43.17 -17.52 4.52
CA ALA A 884 42.59 -16.27 4.99
C ALA A 884 42.79 -16.11 6.51
N ASN A 885 42.95 -14.87 6.98
CA ASN A 885 43.01 -14.56 8.39
C ASN A 885 41.63 -14.17 8.93
N LEU A 886 40.97 -15.07 9.64
CA LEU A 886 39.67 -14.87 10.32
C LEU A 886 39.84 -14.80 11.85
N SER A 887 41.05 -14.50 12.35
CA SER A 887 41.31 -14.46 13.79
C SER A 887 40.37 -13.48 14.48
N HIS A 888 39.73 -13.89 15.57
CA HIS A 888 38.77 -13.08 16.32
C HIS A 888 37.56 -12.58 15.51
N ALA A 889 37.26 -13.16 14.34
CA ALA A 889 36.08 -12.79 13.56
C ALA A 889 34.78 -13.26 14.23
N TYR A 890 33.70 -12.48 14.07
CA TYR A 890 32.39 -12.77 14.63
C TYR A 890 31.50 -13.48 13.60
N LEU A 891 31.53 -14.81 13.57
CA LEU A 891 30.84 -15.68 12.60
C LEU A 891 29.57 -16.35 13.16
N ARG A 892 28.94 -15.76 14.19
CA ARG A 892 27.79 -16.38 14.86
C ARG A 892 26.66 -16.60 13.85
N GLY A 893 26.21 -17.85 13.71
CA GLY A 893 25.14 -18.22 12.79
C GLY A 893 25.46 -18.09 11.29
N ALA A 894 26.74 -17.91 10.91
CA ALA A 894 27.14 -17.79 9.51
C ALA A 894 26.96 -19.11 8.73
N TYR A 895 26.71 -19.01 7.42
CA TYR A 895 26.58 -20.15 6.53
C TYR A 895 27.90 -20.40 5.79
N LEU A 896 28.64 -21.45 6.15
CA LEU A 896 29.93 -21.83 5.54
C LEU A 896 29.85 -23.19 4.82
N ARG A 897 28.66 -23.57 4.35
CA ARG A 897 28.47 -24.89 3.71
C ARG A 897 29.38 -25.01 2.49
N GLY A 898 30.22 -26.06 2.47
CA GLY A 898 31.14 -26.29 1.36
C GLY A 898 32.26 -25.24 1.20
N ALA A 899 32.50 -24.39 2.20
CA ALA A 899 33.56 -23.37 2.12
C ALA A 899 34.96 -24.00 2.16
N TYR A 900 35.91 -23.41 1.42
CA TYR A 900 37.30 -23.85 1.37
C TYR A 900 38.15 -23.08 2.38
N LEU A 901 38.35 -23.64 3.58
CA LEU A 901 39.04 -23.00 4.70
C LEU A 901 40.45 -23.57 4.93
N SER A 902 41.05 -24.19 3.91
CA SER A 902 42.32 -24.90 4.09
C SER A 902 43.44 -23.94 4.49
N GLY A 903 44.09 -24.23 5.62
CA GLY A 903 45.13 -23.36 6.21
C GLY A 903 44.63 -22.00 6.71
N ALA A 904 43.32 -21.77 6.82
CA ALA A 904 42.77 -20.50 7.33
C ALA A 904 43.04 -20.33 8.83
N ASN A 905 43.26 -19.10 9.28
CA ASN A 905 43.42 -18.79 10.69
C ASN A 905 42.07 -18.39 11.32
N LEU A 906 41.44 -19.28 12.08
CA LEU A 906 40.18 -19.06 12.80
C LEU A 906 40.41 -18.87 14.32
N SER A 907 41.64 -18.55 14.74
CA SER A 907 41.97 -18.47 16.15
C SER A 907 41.13 -17.43 16.88
N GLY A 908 40.49 -17.79 17.99
CA GLY A 908 39.61 -16.89 18.75
C GLY A 908 38.32 -16.48 18.02
N ALA A 909 38.01 -17.06 16.85
CA ALA A 909 36.80 -16.72 16.10
C ALA A 909 35.54 -17.26 16.77
N ASN A 910 34.44 -16.49 16.68
CA ASN A 910 33.15 -16.92 17.20
C ASN A 910 32.32 -17.61 16.11
N LEU A 911 32.39 -18.95 16.06
CA LEU A 911 31.64 -19.82 15.15
C LEU A 911 30.34 -20.37 15.77
N SER A 912 29.85 -19.76 16.87
CA SER A 912 28.68 -20.30 17.57
C SER A 912 27.48 -20.39 16.64
N ARG A 913 26.84 -21.56 16.58
CA ARG A 913 25.71 -21.87 15.68
C ARG A 913 25.99 -21.72 14.17
N ALA A 914 27.26 -21.65 13.76
CA ALA A 914 27.61 -21.59 12.34
C ALA A 914 27.36 -22.94 11.63
N TYR A 915 27.05 -22.88 10.33
CA TYR A 915 26.77 -24.05 9.49
C TYR A 915 28.00 -24.37 8.62
N LEU A 916 28.84 -25.31 9.05
CA LEU A 916 30.07 -25.72 8.37
C LEU A 916 29.94 -27.10 7.68
N SER A 917 28.72 -27.53 7.35
CA SER A 917 28.54 -28.82 6.67
C SER A 917 29.30 -28.85 5.34
N ASP A 918 29.93 -29.98 5.02
CA ASP A 918 30.73 -30.15 3.80
C ASP A 918 31.95 -29.20 3.67
N ALA A 919 32.33 -28.44 4.72
CA ALA A 919 33.43 -27.47 4.65
C ALA A 919 34.83 -28.14 4.69
N TYR A 920 35.81 -27.54 4.02
CA TYR A 920 37.19 -28.03 3.95
C TYR A 920 38.10 -27.28 4.92
N LEU A 921 38.21 -27.77 6.16
CA LEU A 921 38.98 -27.15 7.25
C LEU A 921 40.42 -27.66 7.33
N SER A 922 40.93 -28.37 6.33
CA SER A 922 42.22 -29.04 6.49
C SER A 922 43.37 -28.06 6.76
N GLY A 923 44.15 -28.29 7.81
CA GLY A 923 45.22 -27.38 8.25
C GLY A 923 44.75 -26.07 8.90
N ALA A 924 43.44 -25.85 9.08
CA ALA A 924 42.91 -24.62 9.67
C ALA A 924 43.23 -24.51 11.17
N ASN A 925 43.45 -23.29 11.65
CA ASN A 925 43.72 -23.03 13.07
C ASN A 925 42.46 -22.62 13.84
N LEU A 926 41.95 -23.49 14.70
CA LEU A 926 40.79 -23.31 15.57
C LEU A 926 41.17 -23.04 17.05
N GLY A 927 42.43 -22.71 17.36
CA GLY A 927 42.84 -22.38 18.73
C GLY A 927 41.97 -21.27 19.34
N ASP A 928 41.48 -21.46 20.56
CA ASP A 928 40.57 -20.52 21.25
C ASP A 928 39.24 -20.21 20.51
N ALA A 929 38.89 -20.93 19.45
CA ALA A 929 37.64 -20.69 18.71
C ALA A 929 36.40 -21.12 19.51
N TYR A 930 35.29 -20.41 19.33
CA TYR A 930 34.00 -20.69 19.98
C TYR A 930 33.06 -21.41 19.00
N LEU A 931 32.91 -22.73 19.11
CA LEU A 931 32.07 -23.55 18.22
C LEU A 931 30.71 -23.92 18.82
N ARG A 932 30.25 -23.22 19.87
CA ARG A 932 29.04 -23.65 20.60
C ARG A 932 27.83 -23.80 19.66
N GLY A 933 27.30 -25.02 19.54
CA GLY A 933 26.15 -25.32 18.68
C GLY A 933 26.41 -25.28 17.17
N ALA A 934 27.67 -25.21 16.72
CA ALA A 934 28.03 -25.25 15.31
C ALA A 934 27.72 -26.63 14.69
N TYR A 935 27.48 -26.66 13.38
CA TYR A 935 27.18 -27.88 12.63
C TYR A 935 28.31 -28.24 11.65
N LEU A 936 28.96 -29.38 11.85
CA LEU A 936 30.15 -29.85 11.11
C LEU A 936 29.89 -31.12 10.27
N GLY A 937 28.62 -31.42 9.94
CA GLY A 937 28.26 -32.61 9.16
C GLY A 937 29.06 -32.74 7.86
N ARG A 938 29.82 -33.84 7.69
CA ARG A 938 30.68 -34.09 6.52
C ARG A 938 31.80 -33.06 6.27
N ALA A 939 32.11 -32.21 7.26
CA ALA A 939 33.26 -31.33 7.16
C ALA A 939 34.57 -32.16 7.17
N ASN A 940 35.59 -31.71 6.45
CA ASN A 940 36.92 -32.31 6.46
C ASN A 940 37.81 -31.59 7.47
N LEU A 941 38.18 -32.27 8.56
CA LEU A 941 39.00 -31.73 9.66
C LEU A 941 40.47 -32.20 9.61
N GLY A 942 40.97 -32.73 8.49
CA GLY A 942 42.34 -33.24 8.40
C GLY A 942 43.39 -32.19 8.80
N ASP A 943 44.27 -32.50 9.76
CA ASP A 943 45.34 -31.60 10.21
C ASP A 943 44.88 -30.25 10.80
N VAL A 944 43.63 -30.13 11.25
CA VAL A 944 43.20 -28.94 12.01
C VAL A 944 44.07 -28.75 13.25
N LYS A 945 44.32 -27.49 13.63
CA LYS A 945 45.00 -27.13 14.88
C LYS A 945 43.96 -26.61 15.87
N TRP A 946 44.04 -27.03 17.13
CA TRP A 946 43.17 -26.57 18.21
C TRP A 946 43.94 -26.59 19.53
N ASP A 947 43.41 -25.94 20.57
CA ASP A 947 44.04 -25.90 21.90
C ASP A 947 43.02 -26.17 23.02
N LYS A 948 43.47 -26.07 24.27
CA LYS A 948 42.64 -26.26 25.47
C LYS A 948 41.52 -25.22 25.63
N ASN A 949 41.61 -24.08 24.95
CA ASN A 949 40.65 -23.00 25.05
C ASN A 949 39.54 -23.11 23.99
N THR A 950 39.76 -23.86 22.90
CA THR A 950 38.75 -24.12 21.87
C THR A 950 37.46 -24.72 22.48
N LYS A 951 36.32 -24.04 22.29
CA LYS A 951 35.02 -24.40 22.90
C LYS A 951 34.18 -25.26 21.95
N TRP A 952 34.14 -26.57 22.20
CA TRP A 952 33.41 -27.56 21.38
C TRP A 952 31.98 -27.88 21.87
N GLU A 953 31.43 -27.08 22.79
CA GLU A 953 30.14 -27.35 23.45
C GLU A 953 28.97 -27.51 22.47
N ASN A 954 28.24 -28.63 22.54
CA ASN A 954 27.05 -28.88 21.70
C ASN A 954 27.29 -28.81 20.18
N VAL A 955 28.53 -29.04 19.72
CA VAL A 955 28.83 -29.14 18.28
C VAL A 955 28.13 -30.38 17.72
N ARG A 956 27.46 -30.21 16.57
CA ARG A 956 26.61 -31.23 15.94
C ARG A 956 27.24 -31.73 14.63
N GLY A 957 26.94 -32.96 14.23
CA GLY A 957 27.39 -33.52 12.94
C GLY A 957 28.86 -33.93 12.88
N LEU A 958 29.57 -33.94 14.02
CA LEU A 958 30.96 -34.40 14.10
C LEU A 958 31.10 -35.90 13.78
N ASP A 959 30.08 -36.70 14.10
CA ASP A 959 29.95 -38.12 13.77
C ASP A 959 30.02 -38.38 12.27
N ALA A 960 29.49 -37.46 11.46
CA ALA A 960 29.53 -37.53 10.00
C ALA A 960 30.75 -36.81 9.40
N ALA A 961 31.62 -36.20 10.20
CA ALA A 961 32.79 -35.46 9.71
C ALA A 961 33.91 -36.42 9.26
N VAL A 962 34.71 -35.98 8.30
CA VAL A 962 35.75 -36.79 7.63
C VAL A 962 37.14 -36.31 8.06
N ASN A 963 38.11 -37.23 8.13
CA ASN A 963 39.49 -36.97 8.52
C ASN A 963 39.64 -36.28 9.89
N VAL A 964 38.75 -36.55 10.83
CA VAL A 964 38.85 -36.02 12.19
C VAL A 964 40.11 -36.57 12.88
N PRO A 965 41.02 -35.71 13.37
CA PRO A 965 42.25 -36.15 14.03
C PRO A 965 41.98 -37.06 15.23
N ALA A 966 42.79 -38.11 15.40
CA ALA A 966 42.62 -39.10 16.47
C ALA A 966 42.62 -38.46 17.87
N ALA A 967 43.51 -37.50 18.11
CA ALA A 967 43.57 -36.76 19.37
C ALA A 967 42.29 -35.95 19.65
N LEU A 968 41.66 -35.40 18.61
CA LEU A 968 40.40 -34.66 18.75
C LEU A 968 39.24 -35.61 19.06
N LYS A 969 39.18 -36.77 18.39
CA LYS A 969 38.19 -37.82 18.71
C LYS A 969 38.29 -38.25 20.17
N GLN A 970 39.51 -38.46 20.66
CA GLN A 970 39.77 -38.83 22.05
C GLN A 970 39.32 -37.73 23.03
N GLN A 971 39.67 -36.47 22.75
CA GLN A 971 39.27 -35.33 23.58
C GLN A 971 37.75 -35.14 23.66
N LEU A 972 37.03 -35.42 22.57
CA LEU A 972 35.57 -35.26 22.49
C LEU A 972 34.79 -36.53 22.86
N GLY A 973 35.47 -37.61 23.27
CA GLY A 973 34.82 -38.87 23.66
C GLY A 973 34.11 -39.60 22.51
N MET A 974 34.58 -39.42 21.28
CA MET A 974 34.03 -40.06 20.08
C MET A 974 34.62 -41.45 19.87
N LYS A 975 33.79 -42.41 19.43
CA LYS A 975 34.21 -43.79 19.12
C LYS A 975 34.88 -43.90 17.75
#